data_AF-A0A2N2AC55-F1
#
_entry.id   AF-A0A2N2AC55-F1
#
_cell.length_a   1.000
_cell.length_b   1.000
_cell.length_c   1.000
_cell.angle_alpha   90.00
_cell.angle_beta   90.00
_cell.angle_gamma   90.00
#
_symmetry.space_group_name_H-M   'P 1'
#
loop_
_entity.id
_entity.type
_entity.pdbx_description
1 polymer ?
#
loop_
_entity_poly.entity_id
_entity_poly.type
_entity_poly.pdbx_seq_one_letter_code
_entity_poly.pdbx_strand_id
1 'polypeptide(L)'
;MGVYLKYLLLALAVILLVATLQTVFFITHPNWRFFVLPTVVAILFGLLLGHVAVLKRRLELAQAEQEQLVTERAWKLALQNSVLDSIGHRLPLADILTTLVERFEHRHPEVLCAFLLLDRDGRRVDDCVAPSLPPHSLQPLRAADFGTPALTGFLAVPRNIADWGAVDTPAPLREFAAASGMRTCWSQPLWPHEGPPLGVLLLCRRNGAEPSGEEQDHFDMVTRLAVLAVEHKHSDEKIVVINDQLTALIEAIPDAIFFKDGAGRWLVTNEAAKQLFQLHGCAWQGRTDSELAAARPAFRAAHESCLDDDERAWQAGDLMLFEEQVGAEDGDAYTFEVRKMPLFQPDGQRKAMVIIGRDISARRQSEQELRIAAITFESQEGMLVADADGIILRVNAAFTEQTGYGTDEVIGRMVGLLKSGRHDAEYYRTMWEALNNDGYWQGEIWNRRKGGEIYPVWLTITAVTDSEGRLTHYVGTYSDITERKEAEERIRHLAFYDPLTGLPNRRLLLDRLQHSLAGSNRSGRHGALLFIDLDNFKTLNDTQGHVVGDMLLTEVAQRLQGCVREGDTVARLGGDEFVVLLDDLNSELSHAAAQAEAVGEKIFAAVNQPYLLRGRQHHSSPSIGVSLFLGHRESSEELLKRADLAMYQAKSAGRNTIRFFDPAMQAAVEQRAEMEVDLRQALEQQQFALHYQIQLDSDGRLRGAEALLRWTHPGRGAIGPSEFVPLAEETGLILPIGRWVLETACTQLRQWEDHAICRNLKLAVNISARQFRHPEFVEQVRATLQHSGADPSRLKLELTETLVLDDIDDTVRKMSALKALGCRFSLDDFGTGYSSLAYLRRLPLDELKIDQSFVRDITIDSNDDAIVRAIIAMAHSLGLDTVAEGVETEAQRQFLHRHGCNAFQGYLFGRPLPRDEFEAQLSRTSS
;
A
#
# COMPACT_ATOMS: atom_id res chain seq x y z
N MET A 1 56.13 94.19 50.92
CA MET A 1 57.33 95.05 50.87
C MET A 1 57.10 96.42 50.22
N GLY A 2 56.44 96.53 49.06
CA GLY A 2 56.31 97.80 48.33
C GLY A 2 55.50 98.94 48.98
N VAL A 3 54.58 98.62 49.90
CA VAL A 3 53.76 99.63 50.60
C VAL A 3 54.53 100.33 51.72
N TYR A 4 55.33 99.59 52.49
CA TYR A 4 56.18 100.13 53.56
C TYR A 4 57.25 101.11 53.02
N LEU A 5 57.82 100.83 51.84
CA LEU A 5 58.81 101.72 51.21
C LEU A 5 58.20 103.06 50.77
N LYS A 6 56.96 103.05 50.26
CA LYS A 6 56.22 104.28 49.90
C LYS A 6 55.92 105.14 51.12
N TYR A 7 55.56 104.56 52.26
CA TYR A 7 55.31 105.32 53.49
C TYR A 7 56.58 105.88 54.11
N LEU A 8 57.70 105.15 54.05
CA LEU A 8 59.00 105.65 54.50
C LEU A 8 59.45 106.86 53.65
N LEU A 9 59.27 106.78 52.32
CA LEU A 9 59.56 107.88 51.40
C LEU A 9 58.66 109.10 51.64
N LEU A 10 57.36 108.89 51.91
CA LEU A 10 56.43 109.97 52.22
C LEU A 10 56.77 110.65 53.57
N ALA A 11 57.13 109.86 54.58
CA ALA A 11 57.57 110.39 55.88
C ALA A 11 58.88 111.19 55.75
N LEU A 12 59.86 110.70 54.98
CA LEU A 12 61.09 111.42 54.67
C LEU A 12 60.80 112.73 53.91
N ALA A 13 59.88 112.71 52.93
CA ALA A 13 59.49 113.89 52.17
C ALA A 13 58.84 114.95 53.07
N VAL A 14 57.98 114.54 54.01
CA VAL A 14 57.35 115.44 54.99
C VAL A 14 58.38 116.01 55.96
N ILE A 15 59.34 115.21 56.44
CA ILE A 15 60.43 115.68 57.31
C ILE A 15 61.32 116.70 56.57
N LEU A 16 61.67 116.43 55.31
CA LEU A 16 62.42 117.35 54.46
C LEU A 16 61.65 118.65 54.19
N LEU A 17 60.33 118.57 53.96
CA LEU A 17 59.47 119.74 53.77
C LEU A 17 59.40 120.59 55.04
N VAL A 18 59.27 119.97 56.21
CA VAL A 18 59.26 120.65 57.51
C VAL A 18 60.62 121.30 57.80
N ALA A 19 61.73 120.61 57.49
CA ALA A 19 63.08 121.15 57.64
C ALA A 19 63.36 122.34 56.69
N THR A 20 62.90 122.27 55.43
CA THR A 20 63.04 123.38 54.47
C THR A 20 62.17 124.57 54.85
N LEU A 21 60.93 124.35 55.29
CA LEU A 21 60.06 125.39 55.84
C LEU A 21 60.67 126.02 57.10
N GLN A 22 61.33 125.24 57.96
CA GLN A 22 62.10 125.74 59.11
C GLN A 22 63.18 126.73 58.68
N THR A 23 64.01 126.34 57.70
CA THR A 23 65.14 127.16 57.23
C THR A 23 64.66 128.48 56.62
N VAL A 24 63.58 128.47 55.83
CA VAL A 24 63.00 129.69 55.21
C VAL A 24 62.35 130.60 56.27
N PHE A 25 61.69 130.03 57.28
CA PHE A 25 61.04 130.82 58.33
C PHE A 25 62.05 131.46 59.31
N PHE A 26 63.16 130.77 59.62
CA PHE A 26 64.22 131.32 60.49
C PHE A 26 64.98 132.50 59.88
N ILE A 27 65.04 132.57 58.55
CA ILE A 27 65.71 133.69 57.85
C ILE A 27 64.85 134.96 57.90
N THR A 28 63.53 134.84 57.92
CA THR A 28 62.62 136.00 57.81
C THR A 28 62.15 136.53 59.17
N HIS A 29 62.11 135.71 60.24
CA HIS A 29 61.52 136.12 61.53
C HIS A 29 62.36 135.64 62.75
N PRO A 30 63.46 136.34 63.10
CA PRO A 30 64.41 135.89 64.14
C PRO A 30 63.88 135.94 65.59
N ASN A 31 62.75 136.60 65.86
CA ASN A 31 62.20 136.74 67.23
C ASN A 31 61.22 135.61 67.64
N TRP A 32 60.90 134.66 66.76
CA TRP A 32 59.88 133.62 67.00
C TRP A 32 60.45 132.25 67.40
N ARG A 33 61.76 132.18 67.72
CA ARG A 33 62.50 130.90 67.86
C ARG A 33 62.06 129.99 69.02
N PHE A 34 61.29 130.47 70.01
CA PHE A 34 61.17 129.74 71.28
C PHE A 34 59.80 129.18 71.68
N PHE A 35 58.68 129.48 71.00
CA PHE A 35 57.37 129.02 71.51
C PHE A 35 56.38 128.38 70.51
N VAL A 36 56.43 128.69 69.20
CA VAL A 36 55.38 128.23 68.27
C VAL A 36 55.74 126.93 67.53
N LEU A 37 57.01 126.72 67.22
CA LEU A 37 57.46 125.61 66.37
C LEU A 37 57.39 124.21 67.01
N PRO A 38 57.79 124.00 68.28
CA PRO A 38 57.72 122.67 68.91
C PRO A 38 56.28 122.16 68.99
N THR A 39 55.33 123.07 69.22
CA THR A 39 53.91 122.75 69.39
C THR A 39 53.27 122.29 68.07
N VAL A 40 53.57 122.98 66.96
CA VAL A 40 53.04 122.60 65.64
C VAL A 40 53.63 121.26 65.17
N VAL A 41 54.92 121.04 65.38
CA VAL A 41 55.58 119.76 65.04
C VAL A 41 55.03 118.62 65.91
N ALA A 42 54.80 118.85 67.20
CA ALA A 42 54.21 117.85 68.09
C ALA A 42 52.77 117.49 67.70
N ILE A 43 51.96 118.47 67.29
CA ILE A 43 50.58 118.24 66.83
C ILE A 43 50.57 117.44 65.51
N LEU A 44 51.40 117.82 64.53
CA LEU A 44 51.49 117.10 63.26
C LEU A 44 52.02 115.67 63.44
N PHE A 45 53.00 115.47 64.32
CA PHE A 45 53.53 114.15 64.64
C PHE A 45 52.50 113.28 65.36
N GLY A 46 51.71 113.87 66.28
CA GLY A 46 50.59 113.20 66.95
C GLY A 46 49.48 112.77 65.99
N LEU A 47 49.13 113.63 65.02
CA LEU A 47 48.14 113.31 63.98
C LEU A 47 48.63 112.19 63.03
N LEU A 48 49.92 112.21 62.67
CA LEU A 48 50.54 111.18 61.83
C LEU A 48 50.56 109.82 62.55
N LEU A 49 50.97 109.79 63.83
CA LEU A 49 50.95 108.58 64.66
C LEU A 49 49.52 108.03 64.83
N GLY A 50 48.53 108.90 65.02
CA GLY A 50 47.12 108.52 65.07
C GLY A 50 46.64 107.85 63.78
N HIS A 51 46.99 108.41 62.61
CA HIS A 51 46.63 107.81 61.32
C HIS A 51 47.30 106.46 61.07
N VAL A 52 48.58 106.32 61.41
CA VAL A 52 49.32 105.06 61.27
C VAL A 52 48.73 103.98 62.19
N ALA A 53 48.34 104.32 63.41
CA ALA A 53 47.69 103.38 64.34
C ALA A 53 46.32 102.89 63.83
N VAL A 54 45.52 103.78 63.24
CA VAL A 54 44.22 103.42 62.65
C VAL A 54 44.39 102.52 61.41
N LEU A 55 45.36 102.81 60.54
CA LEU A 55 45.66 101.99 59.36
C LEU A 55 46.20 100.61 59.73
N LYS A 56 47.08 100.51 60.72
CA LYS A 56 47.59 99.22 61.22
C LYS A 56 46.44 98.35 61.73
N ARG A 57 45.53 98.93 62.52
CA ARG A 57 44.37 98.22 63.05
C ARG A 57 43.40 97.76 61.96
N ARG A 58 43.22 98.55 60.89
CA ARG A 58 42.43 98.12 59.70
C ARG A 58 43.08 96.97 58.93
N LEU A 59 44.41 96.95 58.81
CA LEU A 59 45.13 95.89 58.12
C LEU A 59 45.11 94.57 58.91
N GLU A 60 45.29 94.65 60.23
CA GLU A 60 45.19 93.48 61.13
C GLU A 60 43.78 92.88 61.11
N LEU A 61 42.74 93.70 61.09
CA LEU A 61 41.35 93.24 60.94
C LEU A 61 41.11 92.58 59.58
N ALA A 62 41.62 93.15 58.47
CA ALA A 62 41.48 92.58 57.14
C ALA A 62 42.26 91.26 56.95
N GLN A 63 43.43 91.11 57.58
CA GLN A 63 44.19 89.86 57.57
C GLN A 63 43.50 88.76 58.39
N ALA A 64 42.98 89.09 59.57
CA ALA A 64 42.21 88.14 60.37
C ALA A 64 40.94 87.65 59.64
N GLU A 65 40.24 88.55 58.94
CA GLU A 65 39.06 88.21 58.13
C GLU A 65 39.42 87.31 56.94
N GLN A 66 40.57 87.54 56.29
CA GLN A 66 41.05 86.72 55.17
C GLN A 66 41.54 85.33 55.61
N GLU A 67 42.23 85.22 56.76
CA GLU A 67 42.63 83.92 57.32
C GLU A 67 41.41 83.08 57.70
N GLN A 68 40.39 83.70 58.30
CA GLN A 68 39.14 83.03 58.66
C GLN A 68 38.42 82.46 57.43
N LEU A 69 38.33 83.22 56.34
CA LEU A 69 37.73 82.77 55.07
C LEU A 69 38.50 81.61 54.40
N VAL A 70 39.84 81.57 54.52
CA VAL A 70 40.66 80.48 53.96
C VAL A 70 40.46 79.19 54.75
N THR A 71 40.45 79.27 56.08
CA THR A 71 40.20 78.11 56.95
C THR A 71 38.80 77.54 56.73
N GLU A 72 37.80 78.40 56.57
CA GLU A 72 36.42 77.99 56.27
C GLU A 72 36.32 77.24 54.92
N ARG A 73 36.91 77.80 53.86
CA ARG A 73 36.94 77.15 52.53
C ARG A 73 37.67 75.81 52.57
N ALA A 74 38.81 75.73 53.26
CA ALA A 74 39.59 74.50 53.37
C ALA A 74 38.81 73.37 54.05
N TRP A 75 38.06 73.69 55.12
CA TRP A 75 37.20 72.73 55.80
C TRP A 75 36.06 72.24 54.90
N LYS A 76 35.35 73.16 54.22
CA LYS A 76 34.27 72.82 53.28
C LYS A 76 34.77 71.84 52.19
N LEU A 77 35.88 72.14 51.54
CA LEU A 77 36.47 71.28 50.51
C LEU A 77 36.91 69.91 51.06
N ALA A 78 37.54 69.87 52.22
CA ALA A 78 37.97 68.61 52.83
C ALA A 78 36.78 67.69 53.15
N LEU A 79 35.67 68.25 53.62
CA LEU A 79 34.45 67.50 53.91
C LEU A 79 33.80 66.94 52.63
N GLN A 80 33.71 67.74 51.56
CA GLN A 80 33.18 67.28 50.26
C GLN A 80 33.98 66.12 49.70
N ASN A 81 35.30 66.27 49.65
CA ASN A 81 36.17 65.23 49.09
C ASN A 81 36.09 63.94 49.90
N SER A 82 36.01 64.03 51.23
CA SER A 82 35.85 62.84 52.09
C SER A 82 34.58 62.05 51.78
N VAL A 83 33.46 62.72 51.49
CA VAL A 83 32.21 62.04 51.12
C VAL A 83 32.29 61.44 49.73
N LEU A 84 32.82 62.18 48.75
CA LEU A 84 32.98 61.68 47.38
C LEU A 84 33.90 60.45 47.32
N ASP A 85 35.03 60.47 48.04
CA ASP A 85 35.91 59.31 48.15
C ASP A 85 35.20 58.13 48.81
N SER A 86 34.41 58.37 49.86
CA SER A 86 33.68 57.31 50.55
C SER A 86 32.61 56.66 49.66
N ILE A 87 31.93 57.47 48.82
CA ILE A 87 31.00 56.98 47.79
C ILE A 87 31.77 56.16 46.74
N GLY A 88 32.90 56.68 46.24
CA GLY A 88 33.74 55.98 45.26
C GLY A 88 34.28 54.64 45.74
N HIS A 89 34.57 54.52 47.04
CA HIS A 89 35.00 53.26 47.68
C HIS A 89 33.84 52.38 48.17
N ARG A 90 32.59 52.77 47.92
CA ARG A 90 31.38 52.04 48.33
C ARG A 90 31.32 51.74 49.83
N LEU A 91 31.73 52.69 50.67
CA LEU A 91 31.60 52.54 52.12
C LEU A 91 30.12 52.48 52.53
N PRO A 92 29.77 51.76 53.62
CA PRO A 92 28.42 51.74 54.15
C PRO A 92 27.86 53.15 54.37
N LEU A 93 26.61 53.39 53.96
CA LEU A 93 25.97 54.70 54.08
C LEU A 93 25.99 55.24 55.52
N ALA A 94 25.83 54.37 56.51
CA ALA A 94 25.92 54.74 57.92
C ALA A 94 27.27 55.36 58.29
N ASP A 95 28.38 54.86 57.73
CA ASP A 95 29.74 55.38 58.00
C ASP A 95 29.95 56.76 57.38
N ILE A 96 29.42 56.96 56.16
CA ILE A 96 29.46 58.25 55.46
C ILE A 96 28.69 59.31 56.24
N LEU A 97 27.47 58.99 56.66
CA LEU A 97 26.63 59.89 57.46
C LEU A 97 27.22 60.14 58.84
N THR A 98 27.86 59.15 59.46
CA THR A 98 28.53 59.29 60.77
C THR A 98 29.68 60.29 60.64
N THR A 99 30.50 60.15 59.59
CA THR A 99 31.60 61.08 59.29
C THR A 99 31.09 62.51 59.12
N LEU A 100 29.97 62.70 58.41
CA LEU A 100 29.34 64.01 58.24
C LEU A 100 28.92 64.64 59.57
N VAL A 101 28.28 63.85 60.46
CA VAL A 101 27.87 64.33 61.78
C VAL A 101 29.09 64.69 62.64
N GLU A 102 30.05 63.78 62.78
CA GLU A 102 31.23 64.00 63.63
C GLU A 102 32.06 65.21 63.19
N ARG A 103 32.23 65.41 61.88
CA ARG A 103 32.96 66.57 61.33
C ARG A 103 32.22 67.87 61.58
N PHE A 104 30.89 67.86 61.53
CA PHE A 104 30.06 69.02 61.80
C PHE A 104 30.08 69.38 63.29
N GLU A 105 29.85 68.42 64.17
CA GLU A 105 29.88 68.60 65.63
C GLU A 105 31.27 69.01 66.12
N HIS A 106 32.34 68.47 65.53
CA HIS A 106 33.71 68.89 65.86
C HIS A 106 33.98 70.37 65.49
N ARG A 107 33.41 70.84 64.39
CA ARG A 107 33.53 72.25 63.96
C ARG A 107 32.69 73.18 64.83
N HIS A 108 31.56 72.69 65.32
CA HIS A 108 30.56 73.42 66.11
C HIS A 108 30.21 72.67 67.42
N PRO A 109 31.07 72.75 68.47
CA PRO A 109 30.98 71.88 69.65
C PRO A 109 29.71 72.05 70.50
N GLU A 110 29.00 73.15 70.34
CA GLU A 110 27.75 73.47 71.06
C GLU A 110 26.52 72.80 70.44
N VAL A 111 26.71 72.02 69.38
CA VAL A 111 25.65 71.46 68.54
C VAL A 111 25.77 69.95 68.46
N LEU A 112 24.64 69.24 68.57
CA LEU A 112 24.56 67.81 68.27
C LEU A 112 23.62 67.56 67.09
N CYS A 113 23.99 66.65 66.20
CA CYS A 113 23.24 66.36 64.98
C CYS A 113 22.72 64.92 64.91
N ALA A 114 21.60 64.73 64.20
CA ALA A 114 21.05 63.41 63.92
C ALA A 114 20.44 63.34 62.53
N PHE A 115 20.88 62.38 61.71
CA PHE A 115 20.15 61.98 60.51
C PHE A 115 19.08 60.95 60.85
N LEU A 116 17.86 61.19 60.39
CA LEU A 116 16.77 60.22 60.39
C LEU A 116 16.45 59.89 58.93
N LEU A 117 16.77 58.67 58.49
CA LEU A 117 16.47 58.20 57.14
C LEU A 117 15.13 57.47 57.15
N LEU A 118 14.28 57.79 56.19
CA LEU A 118 12.97 57.17 56.07
C LEU A 118 13.02 55.90 55.21
N ASP A 119 12.06 55.01 55.44
CA ASP A 119 11.78 53.87 54.59
C ASP A 119 11.28 54.30 53.20
N ARG A 120 11.17 53.33 52.29
CA ARG A 120 10.75 53.59 50.89
C ARG A 120 9.37 54.24 50.77
N ASP A 121 8.51 54.04 51.77
CA ASP A 121 7.15 54.62 51.82
C ASP A 121 7.13 56.03 52.43
N GLY A 122 8.26 56.51 52.95
CA GLY A 122 8.40 57.82 53.58
C GLY A 122 7.65 57.94 54.91
N ARG A 123 7.35 56.80 55.56
CA ARG A 123 6.46 56.74 56.74
C ARG A 123 7.18 56.37 58.01
N ARG A 124 8.22 55.56 57.97
CA ARG A 124 8.96 55.15 59.17
C ARG A 124 10.43 55.46 59.03
N VAL A 125 11.12 55.62 60.15
CA VAL A 125 12.58 55.76 60.15
C VAL A 125 13.19 54.37 60.01
N ASP A 126 13.83 54.12 58.87
CA ASP A 126 14.51 52.86 58.56
C ASP A 126 15.88 52.81 59.24
N ASP A 127 16.61 53.94 59.22
CA ASP A 127 17.92 54.06 59.84
C ASP A 127 18.13 55.44 60.47
N CYS A 128 18.98 55.54 61.50
CA CYS A 128 19.35 56.83 62.05
C CYS A 128 20.81 56.88 62.50
N VAL A 129 21.44 58.03 62.24
CA VAL A 129 22.86 58.26 62.52
C VAL A 129 23.01 59.49 63.40
N ALA A 130 23.45 59.28 64.63
CA ALA A 130 23.57 60.31 65.66
C ALA A 130 24.60 59.90 66.72
N PRO A 131 25.91 59.90 66.40
CA PRO A 131 26.97 59.35 67.24
C PRO A 131 27.08 60.00 68.63
N SER A 132 26.78 61.29 68.75
CA SER A 132 26.94 62.05 70.00
C SER A 132 25.68 62.19 70.84
N LEU A 133 24.53 61.70 70.36
CA LEU A 133 23.28 61.69 71.13
C LEU A 133 23.11 60.36 71.88
N PRO A 134 22.50 60.37 73.08
CA PRO A 134 22.23 59.12 73.81
C PRO A 134 21.37 58.18 72.95
N PRO A 135 21.73 56.90 72.76
CA PRO A 135 21.02 56.01 71.83
C PRO A 135 19.52 55.84 72.14
N HIS A 136 19.15 55.86 73.42
CA HIS A 136 17.75 55.77 73.86
C HIS A 136 16.92 57.00 73.49
N SER A 137 17.56 58.16 73.27
CA SER A 137 16.84 59.40 72.98
C SER A 137 16.10 59.35 71.64
N LEU A 138 16.58 58.56 70.68
CA LEU A 138 16.03 58.46 69.32
C LEU A 138 14.87 57.46 69.20
N GLN A 139 14.61 56.63 70.21
CA GLN A 139 13.54 55.62 70.17
C GLN A 139 12.14 56.19 69.85
N PRO A 140 11.71 57.33 70.42
CA PRO A 140 10.41 57.92 70.08
C PRO A 140 10.29 58.27 68.60
N LEU A 141 11.39 58.73 67.98
CA LEU A 141 11.42 59.07 66.56
C LEU A 141 11.47 57.81 65.69
N ARG A 142 12.23 56.78 66.08
CA ARG A 142 12.24 55.49 65.36
C ARG A 142 10.87 54.81 65.36
N ALA A 143 10.09 54.95 66.43
CA ALA A 143 8.76 54.37 66.55
C ALA A 143 7.64 55.20 65.91
N ALA A 144 7.94 56.42 65.44
CA ALA A 144 6.95 57.35 64.92
C ALA A 144 6.54 57.04 63.47
N ASP A 145 5.27 57.32 63.14
CA ASP A 145 4.77 57.33 61.77
C ASP A 145 4.79 58.76 61.20
N PHE A 146 5.80 59.01 60.38
CA PHE A 146 6.04 60.26 59.68
C PHE A 146 5.04 60.53 58.53
N GLY A 147 4.17 59.57 58.21
CA GLY A 147 3.02 59.76 57.32
C GLY A 147 1.84 60.51 57.95
N THR A 148 1.89 60.80 59.26
CA THR A 148 0.86 61.61 59.93
C THR A 148 0.99 63.09 59.56
N PRO A 149 -0.10 63.86 59.34
CA PRO A 149 -0.02 65.26 58.88
C PRO A 149 0.90 66.16 59.73
N ALA A 150 0.97 65.89 61.04
CA ALA A 150 1.81 66.61 61.98
C ALA A 150 3.32 66.38 61.73
N LEU A 151 3.73 65.16 61.41
CA LEU A 151 5.12 64.81 61.11
C LEU A 151 5.47 64.96 59.62
N THR A 152 4.51 64.79 58.71
CA THR A 152 4.71 65.10 57.29
C THR A 152 5.01 66.58 57.09
N GLY A 153 4.33 67.47 57.83
CA GLY A 153 4.63 68.91 57.83
C GLY A 153 6.01 69.26 58.42
N PHE A 154 6.61 68.37 59.22
CA PHE A 154 7.97 68.50 59.75
C PHE A 154 9.04 68.06 58.73
N LEU A 155 8.72 67.07 57.90
CA LEU A 155 9.56 66.64 56.78
C LEU A 155 9.47 67.55 55.55
N ALA A 156 8.46 68.42 55.46
CA ALA A 156 8.19 69.18 54.23
C ALA A 156 8.98 70.51 54.11
N VAL A 157 9.38 71.11 55.23
CA VAL A 157 10.04 72.43 55.22
C VAL A 157 11.07 72.50 56.34
N PRO A 158 12.18 73.23 56.16
CA PRO A 158 13.07 73.55 57.27
C PRO A 158 12.29 74.22 58.40
N ARG A 159 12.46 73.77 59.63
CA ARG A 159 11.77 74.34 60.80
C ARG A 159 12.76 74.72 61.89
N ASN A 160 12.51 75.88 62.49
CA ASN A 160 13.11 76.29 63.75
C ASN A 160 12.14 75.91 64.88
N ILE A 161 12.57 75.01 65.75
CA ILE A 161 11.88 74.65 66.98
C ILE A 161 12.61 75.33 68.13
N ALA A 162 12.20 76.58 68.40
CA ALA A 162 12.78 77.43 69.43
C ALA A 162 12.41 76.99 70.87
N ASP A 163 11.37 76.16 71.02
CA ASP A 163 11.03 75.49 72.28
C ASP A 163 10.27 74.20 71.97
N TRP A 164 10.86 73.05 72.33
CA TRP A 164 10.20 71.75 72.18
C TRP A 164 8.88 71.65 72.99
N GLY A 165 8.66 72.49 74.00
CA GLY A 165 7.45 72.56 74.80
C GLY A 165 6.25 73.27 74.14
N ALA A 166 6.41 73.86 72.95
CA ALA A 166 5.32 74.54 72.26
C ALA A 166 4.14 73.61 71.94
N VAL A 167 2.90 74.14 72.01
CA VAL A 167 1.65 73.37 71.82
C VAL A 167 1.57 72.70 70.46
N ASP A 168 2.23 73.27 69.45
CA ASP A 168 2.20 72.79 68.06
C ASP A 168 3.28 71.73 67.73
N THR A 169 4.13 71.35 68.70
CA THR A 169 5.18 70.33 68.49
C THR A 169 4.60 68.90 68.57
N PRO A 170 4.79 68.05 67.53
CA PRO A 170 4.29 66.66 67.54
C PRO A 170 4.82 65.82 68.71
N ALA A 171 4.01 64.88 69.21
CA ALA A 171 4.33 64.08 70.41
C ALA A 171 5.70 63.38 70.35
N PRO A 172 6.07 62.68 69.25
CA PRO A 172 7.36 61.99 69.16
C PRO A 172 8.57 62.93 69.24
N LEU A 173 8.43 64.16 68.74
CA LEU A 173 9.47 65.19 68.80
C LEU A 173 9.63 65.76 70.22
N ARG A 174 8.53 65.90 70.97
CA ARG A 174 8.56 66.30 72.38
C ARG A 174 9.21 65.24 73.26
N GLU A 175 8.91 63.97 73.00
CA GLU A 175 9.52 62.84 73.72
C GLU A 175 11.01 62.72 73.45
N PHE A 176 11.43 62.90 72.19
CA PHE A 176 12.84 63.00 71.82
C PHE A 176 13.55 64.15 72.54
N ALA A 177 12.94 65.33 72.62
CA ALA A 177 13.52 66.48 73.31
C ALA A 177 13.75 66.21 74.80
N ALA A 178 12.75 65.61 75.47
CA ALA A 178 12.84 65.23 76.87
C ALA A 178 13.95 64.19 77.11
N ALA A 179 14.09 63.21 76.22
CA ALA A 179 15.09 62.14 76.34
C ALA A 179 16.51 62.59 75.96
N SER A 180 16.67 63.56 75.05
CA SER A 180 17.97 64.07 74.60
C SER A 180 18.52 65.21 75.48
N GLY A 181 17.67 65.84 76.30
CA GLY A 181 18.04 66.98 77.15
C GLY A 181 18.28 68.28 76.37
N MET A 182 17.76 68.37 75.15
CA MET A 182 17.91 69.52 74.25
C MET A 182 16.74 70.48 74.39
N ARG A 183 16.99 71.78 74.23
CA ARG A 183 15.98 72.83 74.36
C ARG A 183 15.49 73.37 73.03
N THR A 184 16.35 73.40 72.03
CA THR A 184 16.04 73.89 70.67
C THR A 184 16.52 72.92 69.62
N CYS A 185 15.85 72.93 68.47
CA CYS A 185 16.26 72.15 67.32
C CYS A 185 15.88 72.77 66.00
N TRP A 186 16.74 72.58 65.01
CA TRP A 186 16.49 72.90 63.62
C TRP A 186 16.42 71.61 62.82
N SER A 187 15.39 71.50 62.00
CA SER A 187 15.24 70.39 61.07
C SER A 187 15.49 70.86 59.64
N GLN A 188 16.17 70.03 58.87
CA GLN A 188 16.33 70.22 57.44
C GLN A 188 16.02 68.92 56.71
N PRO A 189 15.01 68.90 55.83
CA PRO A 189 14.68 67.71 55.06
C PRO A 189 15.77 67.36 54.04
N LEU A 190 15.98 66.07 53.82
CA LEU A 190 16.86 65.52 52.80
C LEU A 190 16.07 65.36 51.49
N TRP A 191 16.03 66.42 50.69
CA TRP A 191 15.30 66.40 49.42
C TRP A 191 16.12 65.74 48.31
N PRO A 192 15.65 64.61 47.73
CA PRO A 192 16.25 64.05 46.52
C PRO A 192 15.93 64.92 45.29
N HIS A 193 16.56 64.60 44.15
CA HIS A 193 16.27 65.23 42.87
C HIS A 193 14.81 65.00 42.43
N GLU A 194 14.23 63.82 42.71
CA GLU A 194 12.82 63.49 42.46
C GLU A 194 12.22 62.65 43.59
N GLY A 195 11.00 62.98 44.01
CA GLY A 195 10.22 62.20 44.97
C GLY A 195 10.10 62.82 46.38
N PRO A 196 9.52 62.08 47.34
CA PRO A 196 9.38 62.52 48.73
C PRO A 196 10.76 62.64 49.42
N PRO A 197 10.86 63.38 50.55
CA PRO A 197 12.14 63.55 51.23
C PRO A 197 12.66 62.19 51.73
N LEU A 198 13.96 61.96 51.55
CA LEU A 198 14.65 60.71 51.94
C LEU A 198 14.81 60.59 53.46
N GLY A 199 14.60 61.69 54.19
CA GLY A 199 14.84 61.78 55.61
C GLY A 199 14.90 63.23 56.09
N VAL A 200 15.39 63.41 57.31
CA VAL A 200 15.59 64.73 57.92
C VAL A 200 16.87 64.74 58.73
N LEU A 201 17.63 65.82 58.61
CA LEU A 201 18.76 66.13 59.48
C LEU A 201 18.29 67.07 60.59
N LEU A 202 18.60 66.71 61.83
CA LEU A 202 18.33 67.50 63.02
C LEU A 202 19.61 68.14 63.53
N LEU A 203 19.52 69.40 63.93
CA LEU A 203 20.53 70.17 64.63
C LEU A 203 19.97 70.55 65.99
N CYS A 204 20.55 70.06 67.08
CA CYS A 204 19.99 70.22 68.43
C CYS A 204 20.95 70.99 69.34
N ARG A 205 20.40 71.84 70.23
CA ARG A 205 21.17 72.59 71.23
C ARG A 205 20.53 72.57 72.61
N ARG A 206 21.36 72.78 73.64
CA ARG A 206 20.92 72.98 75.02
C ARG A 206 20.66 74.43 75.38
N ASN A 207 21.37 75.37 74.76
CA ASN A 207 21.16 76.81 74.89
C ASN A 207 20.17 77.26 73.80
N GLY A 208 19.17 78.06 74.16
CA GLY A 208 18.06 78.41 73.25
C GLY A 208 18.41 79.38 72.11
N ALA A 209 19.66 79.39 71.64
CA ALA A 209 20.16 80.35 70.66
C ALA A 209 19.99 79.83 69.22
N GLU A 210 19.51 80.70 68.33
CA GLU A 210 19.45 80.41 66.89
C GLU A 210 20.84 80.12 66.30
N PRO A 211 20.96 79.23 65.29
CA PRO A 211 22.20 78.97 64.60
C PRO A 211 22.65 80.24 63.87
N SER A 212 23.95 80.51 63.96
CA SER A 212 24.59 81.59 63.23
C SER A 212 24.53 81.36 61.71
N GLY A 213 24.74 82.41 60.92
CA GLY A 213 24.77 82.29 59.46
C GLY A 213 25.81 81.28 58.96
N GLU A 214 26.98 81.20 59.61
CA GLU A 214 28.01 80.20 59.28
C GLU A 214 27.55 78.77 59.57
N GLU A 215 26.82 78.56 60.67
CA GLU A 215 26.29 77.25 61.04
C GLU A 215 25.18 76.80 60.09
N GLN A 216 24.30 77.71 59.68
CA GLN A 216 23.28 77.44 58.67
C GLN A 216 23.93 77.05 57.33
N ASP A 217 24.95 77.79 56.88
CA ASP A 217 25.67 77.48 55.64
C ASP A 217 26.35 76.10 55.68
N HIS A 218 26.96 75.75 56.82
CA HIS A 218 27.57 74.43 57.03
C HIS A 218 26.52 73.33 57.09
N PHE A 219 25.37 73.60 57.72
CA PHE A 219 24.29 72.63 57.88
C PHE A 219 23.65 72.29 56.53
N ASP A 220 23.37 73.30 55.72
CA ASP A 220 22.90 73.16 54.34
C ASP A 220 23.85 72.30 53.49
N MET A 221 25.15 72.50 53.67
CA MET A 221 26.17 71.75 52.95
C MET A 221 26.21 70.28 53.35
N VAL A 222 26.14 69.98 54.65
CA VAL A 222 26.07 68.60 55.16
C VAL A 222 24.81 67.89 54.68
N THR A 223 23.66 68.58 54.68
CA THR A 223 22.40 68.08 54.12
C THR A 223 22.55 67.69 52.66
N ARG A 224 23.14 68.54 51.81
CA ARG A 224 23.36 68.24 50.38
C ARG A 224 24.26 67.04 50.15
N LEU A 225 25.33 66.90 50.94
CA LEU A 225 26.24 65.75 50.83
C LEU A 225 25.59 64.44 51.29
N ALA A 226 24.74 64.49 52.31
CA ALA A 226 23.97 63.35 52.75
C ALA A 226 22.96 62.87 51.70
N VAL A 227 22.23 63.80 51.05
CA VAL A 227 21.31 63.48 49.94
C VAL A 227 22.05 62.71 48.84
N LEU A 228 23.21 63.22 48.40
CA LEU A 228 24.03 62.57 47.37
C LEU A 228 24.41 61.13 47.73
N ALA A 229 24.84 60.91 48.97
CA ALA A 229 25.25 59.57 49.43
C ALA A 229 24.06 58.59 49.48
N VAL A 230 22.88 59.03 49.91
CA VAL A 230 21.67 58.20 49.98
C VAL A 230 21.17 57.86 48.56
N GLU A 231 21.13 58.83 47.64
CA GLU A 231 20.70 58.59 46.25
C GLU A 231 21.60 57.62 45.49
N HIS A 232 22.92 57.69 45.71
CA HIS A 232 23.86 56.76 45.12
C HIS A 232 23.60 55.32 45.58
N LYS A 233 23.42 55.08 46.90
CA LYS A 233 23.12 53.75 47.44
C LYS A 233 21.84 53.15 46.85
N HIS A 234 20.77 53.94 46.78
CA HIS A 234 19.48 53.48 46.21
C HIS A 234 19.59 53.14 44.71
N SER A 235 20.46 53.81 43.97
CA SER A 235 20.68 53.54 42.54
C SER A 235 21.43 52.22 42.32
N ASP A 236 22.47 51.95 43.11
CA ASP A 236 23.22 50.69 43.06
C ASP A 236 22.31 49.47 43.37
N GLU A 237 21.45 49.57 44.39
CA GLU A 237 20.51 48.50 44.74
C GLU A 237 19.49 48.22 43.63
N LYS A 238 18.98 49.26 42.95
CA LYS A 238 18.03 49.10 41.83
C LYS A 238 18.64 48.36 40.65
N ILE A 239 19.92 48.63 40.34
CA ILE A 239 20.62 47.97 39.23
C ILE A 239 20.75 46.47 39.49
N VAL A 240 21.10 46.07 40.72
CA VAL A 240 21.22 44.65 41.10
C VAL A 240 19.88 43.93 40.93
N VAL A 241 18.78 44.50 41.46
CA VAL A 241 17.45 43.89 41.38
C VAL A 241 16.98 43.73 39.92
N ILE A 242 17.19 44.74 39.08
CA ILE A 242 16.82 44.67 37.65
C ILE A 242 17.64 43.60 36.94
N ASN A 243 18.94 43.50 37.23
CA ASN A 243 19.79 42.49 36.60
C ASN A 243 19.37 41.07 37.00
N ASP A 244 19.08 40.83 38.28
CA ASP A 244 18.59 39.53 38.76
C ASP A 244 17.24 39.14 38.13
N GLN A 245 16.32 40.11 37.98
CA GLN A 245 15.05 39.89 37.30
C GLN A 245 15.22 39.52 35.82
N LEU A 246 16.13 40.19 35.10
CA LEU A 246 16.41 39.89 33.69
C LEU A 246 17.02 38.49 33.54
N THR A 247 17.96 38.10 34.41
CA THR A 247 18.51 36.74 34.41
C THR A 247 17.43 35.69 34.68
N ALA A 248 16.57 35.91 35.67
CA ALA A 248 15.48 34.97 35.98
C ALA A 248 14.48 34.82 34.81
N LEU A 249 14.16 35.90 34.10
CA LEU A 249 13.29 35.85 32.93
C LEU A 249 13.91 35.08 31.76
N ILE A 250 15.20 35.29 31.48
CA ILE A 250 15.92 34.58 30.42
C ILE A 250 16.00 33.08 30.73
N GLU A 251 16.22 32.71 31.99
CA GLU A 251 16.29 31.31 32.42
C GLU A 251 14.92 30.61 32.48
N ALA A 252 13.82 31.34 32.69
CA ALA A 252 12.48 30.75 32.72
C ALA A 252 11.90 30.41 31.33
N ILE A 253 12.50 30.91 30.25
CA ILE A 253 12.05 30.64 28.88
C ILE A 253 12.60 29.29 28.43
N PRO A 254 11.75 28.34 27.98
CA PRO A 254 12.18 27.00 27.55
C PRO A 254 12.87 27.00 26.17
N ASP A 255 12.72 28.07 25.39
CA ASP A 255 13.42 28.24 24.12
C ASP A 255 14.91 28.54 24.39
N ALA A 256 15.80 28.10 23.48
CA ALA A 256 17.23 28.39 23.56
C ALA A 256 17.47 29.88 23.29
N ILE A 257 17.98 30.63 24.28
CA ILE A 257 18.26 32.07 24.15
C ILE A 257 19.75 32.30 24.28
N PHE A 258 20.33 33.04 23.34
CA PHE A 258 21.69 33.57 23.46
C PHE A 258 21.87 34.91 22.76
N PHE A 259 22.78 35.71 23.32
CA PHE A 259 23.14 37.05 22.84
C PHE A 259 24.57 37.03 22.33
N LYS A 260 24.81 37.66 21.18
CA LYS A 260 26.17 37.85 20.64
C LYS A 260 26.50 39.34 20.54
N ASP A 261 27.77 39.71 20.68
CA ASP A 261 28.23 41.08 20.38
C ASP A 261 28.28 41.36 18.87
N GLY A 262 28.62 42.59 18.48
CA GLY A 262 28.76 42.98 17.07
C GLY A 262 29.84 42.22 16.29
N ALA A 263 30.74 41.49 16.96
CA ALA A 263 31.75 40.62 16.37
C ALA A 263 31.36 39.13 16.41
N GLY A 264 30.14 38.80 16.85
CA GLY A 264 29.63 37.43 16.92
C GLY A 264 30.09 36.64 18.15
N ARG A 265 30.63 37.28 19.20
CA ARG A 265 31.04 36.60 20.44
C ARG A 265 29.87 36.42 21.38
N TRP A 266 29.71 35.22 21.93
CA TRP A 266 28.63 34.89 22.86
C TRP A 266 28.77 35.64 24.19
N LEU A 267 27.75 36.38 24.57
CA LEU A 267 27.73 37.23 25.78
C LEU A 267 26.92 36.60 26.91
N VAL A 268 25.70 36.16 26.60
CA VAL A 268 24.70 35.64 27.55
C VAL A 268 24.00 34.46 26.89
N THR A 269 23.70 33.42 27.67
CA THR A 269 22.93 32.25 27.21
C THR A 269 22.19 31.60 28.39
N ASN A 270 20.99 31.07 28.15
CA ASN A 270 20.17 30.40 29.18
C ASN A 270 20.49 28.91 29.30
N GLU A 271 19.96 28.23 30.32
CA GLU A 271 20.15 26.79 30.53
C GLU A 271 19.65 25.95 29.34
N ALA A 272 18.54 26.33 28.69
CA ALA A 272 18.04 25.62 27.52
C ALA A 272 19.07 25.60 26.37
N ALA A 273 19.68 26.75 26.07
CA ALA A 273 20.74 26.84 25.07
C ALA A 273 22.05 26.14 25.51
N LYS A 274 22.39 26.18 26.81
CA LYS A 274 23.54 25.43 27.34
C LYS A 274 23.33 23.92 27.22
N GLN A 275 22.13 23.41 27.45
CA GLN A 275 21.82 22.00 27.25
C GLN A 275 21.89 21.62 25.77
N LEU A 276 21.28 22.42 24.89
CA LEU A 276 21.25 22.18 23.44
C LEU A 276 22.65 22.09 22.83
N PHE A 277 23.49 23.08 23.09
CA PHE A 277 24.88 23.11 22.61
C PHE A 277 25.86 22.46 23.58
N GLN A 278 25.34 21.78 24.62
CA GLN A 278 26.06 21.12 25.72
C GLN A 278 27.16 21.96 26.39
N LEU A 279 26.97 23.27 26.50
CA LEU A 279 28.00 24.24 26.91
C LEU A 279 28.40 24.15 28.39
N HIS A 280 27.81 23.26 29.18
CA HIS A 280 28.20 23.00 30.57
C HIS A 280 29.67 22.54 30.64
N GLY A 281 30.47 23.22 31.48
CA GLY A 281 31.91 22.95 31.60
C GLY A 281 32.78 23.46 30.43
N CYS A 282 32.18 24.12 29.44
CA CYS A 282 32.90 24.76 28.33
C CYS A 282 33.10 26.25 28.60
N ALA A 283 34.27 26.80 28.26
CA ALA A 283 34.50 28.25 28.29
C ALA A 283 33.90 28.89 27.03
N TRP A 284 32.58 29.07 26.98
CA TRP A 284 31.87 29.59 25.81
C TRP A 284 31.77 31.11 25.77
N GLN A 285 31.76 31.78 26.93
CA GLN A 285 31.58 33.22 27.01
C GLN A 285 32.77 33.96 26.37
N GLY A 286 32.47 34.92 25.50
CA GLY A 286 33.45 35.68 24.72
C GLY A 286 33.98 34.97 23.47
N ARG A 287 33.50 33.75 23.15
CA ARG A 287 33.90 33.02 21.94
C ARG A 287 32.93 33.23 20.77
N THR A 288 33.44 33.23 19.55
CA THR A 288 32.62 33.22 18.33
C THR A 288 32.15 31.81 18.00
N ASP A 289 31.12 31.68 17.15
CA ASP A 289 30.69 30.36 16.66
C ASP A 289 31.81 29.61 15.93
N SER A 290 32.70 30.29 15.20
CA SER A 290 33.86 29.64 14.58
C SER A 290 34.82 29.03 15.62
N GLU A 291 35.05 29.74 16.74
CA GLU A 291 35.88 29.24 17.84
C GLU A 291 35.20 28.08 18.59
N LEU A 292 33.87 28.11 18.73
CA LEU A 292 33.08 27.03 19.32
C LEU A 292 33.01 25.80 18.40
N ALA A 293 32.82 25.99 17.10
CA ALA A 293 32.84 24.96 16.07
C ALA A 293 34.19 24.21 16.00
N ALA A 294 35.28 24.93 16.24
CA ALA A 294 36.62 24.36 16.34
C ALA A 294 36.81 23.55 17.64
N ALA A 295 36.30 24.07 18.76
CA ALA A 295 36.39 23.40 20.06
C ALA A 295 35.43 22.19 20.17
N ARG A 296 34.36 22.15 19.37
CA ARG A 296 33.30 21.14 19.44
C ARG A 296 32.94 20.58 18.06
N PRO A 297 33.68 19.59 17.55
CA PRO A 297 33.44 19.01 16.24
C PRO A 297 32.02 18.45 16.04
N ALA A 298 31.40 17.90 17.08
CA ALA A 298 30.03 17.35 17.02
C ALA A 298 28.96 18.41 16.66
N PHE A 299 29.20 19.68 17.00
CA PHE A 299 28.26 20.79 16.77
C PHE A 299 28.77 21.76 15.70
N ARG A 300 29.84 21.41 14.96
CA ARG A 300 30.49 22.27 13.97
C ARG A 300 29.49 22.76 12.91
N ALA A 301 28.70 21.87 12.34
CA ALA A 301 27.73 22.21 11.30
C ALA A 301 26.67 23.20 11.79
N ALA A 302 26.20 23.05 13.03
CA ALA A 302 25.21 23.96 13.63
C ALA A 302 25.83 25.36 13.85
N HIS A 303 27.05 25.43 14.39
CA HIS A 303 27.75 26.70 14.57
C HIS A 303 28.14 27.39 13.25
N GLU A 304 28.52 26.63 12.22
CA GLU A 304 28.82 27.17 10.88
C GLU A 304 27.55 27.71 10.21
N SER A 305 26.43 26.99 10.27
CA SER A 305 25.13 27.49 9.77
C SER A 305 24.69 28.77 10.48
N CYS A 306 24.89 28.83 11.80
CA CYS A 306 24.60 30.02 12.59
C CYS A 306 25.34 31.27 12.06
N LEU A 307 26.60 31.15 11.63
CA LEU A 307 27.40 32.29 11.13
C LEU A 307 26.80 32.89 9.86
N ASP A 308 26.41 32.05 8.91
CA ASP A 308 25.83 32.50 7.65
C ASP A 308 24.47 33.18 7.88
N ASP A 309 23.64 32.59 8.72
CA ASP A 309 22.33 33.15 9.06
C ASP A 309 22.43 34.42 9.91
N ASP A 310 23.43 34.53 10.78
CA ASP A 310 23.73 35.77 11.52
C ASP A 310 24.10 36.90 10.55
N GLU A 311 24.95 36.64 9.55
CA GLU A 311 25.35 37.64 8.56
C GLU A 311 24.16 38.06 7.67
N ARG A 312 23.28 37.13 7.31
CA ARG A 312 22.03 37.43 6.61
C ARG A 312 21.09 38.31 7.44
N ALA A 313 20.98 38.04 8.75
CA ALA A 313 20.22 38.89 9.66
C ALA A 313 20.83 40.29 9.79
N TRP A 314 22.17 40.39 9.88
CA TRP A 314 22.86 41.68 9.89
C TRP A 314 22.61 42.51 8.61
N GLN A 315 22.58 41.87 7.44
CA GLN A 315 22.31 42.54 6.17
C GLN A 315 20.85 43.01 6.04
N ALA A 316 19.90 42.23 6.55
CA ALA A 316 18.48 42.59 6.55
C ALA A 316 18.17 43.77 7.47
N GLY A 317 18.86 43.85 8.62
CA GLY A 317 18.72 44.94 9.59
C GLY A 317 17.44 44.89 10.43
N ASP A 318 16.63 43.83 10.31
CA ASP A 318 15.39 43.59 11.06
C ASP A 318 15.30 42.11 11.49
N LEU A 319 14.26 41.75 12.25
CA LEU A 319 13.99 40.37 12.70
C LEU A 319 13.92 39.40 11.51
N MET A 320 14.76 38.38 11.53
CA MET A 320 14.79 37.31 10.54
C MET A 320 14.47 35.96 11.18
N LEU A 321 13.78 35.12 10.41
CA LEU A 321 13.40 33.76 10.78
C LEU A 321 14.20 32.76 9.95
N PHE A 322 14.76 31.76 10.62
CA PHE A 322 15.54 30.67 10.03
C PHE A 322 15.02 29.34 10.54
N GLU A 323 15.19 28.29 9.75
CA GLU A 323 15.05 26.91 10.22
C GLU A 323 16.46 26.31 10.26
N GLU A 324 16.92 25.96 11.45
CA GLU A 324 18.27 25.41 11.67
C GLU A 324 18.15 23.98 12.22
N GLN A 325 19.05 23.08 11.80
CA GLN A 325 19.14 21.74 12.35
C GLN A 325 20.36 21.59 13.26
N VAL A 326 20.13 21.07 14.46
CA VAL A 326 21.18 20.81 15.45
C VAL A 326 21.23 19.30 15.69
N GLY A 327 22.37 18.69 15.37
CA GLY A 327 22.62 17.28 15.65
C GLY A 327 23.03 17.08 17.12
N ALA A 328 22.59 15.98 17.73
CA ALA A 328 23.06 15.48 19.01
C ALA A 328 24.16 14.42 18.82
N GLU A 329 25.02 14.23 19.84
CA GLU A 329 26.06 13.19 19.83
C GLU A 329 25.49 11.76 19.74
N ASP A 330 24.23 11.57 20.13
CA ASP A 330 23.53 10.27 20.11
C ASP A 330 22.93 9.90 18.74
N GLY A 331 23.06 10.78 17.74
CA GLY A 331 22.57 10.56 16.36
C GLY A 331 21.20 11.17 16.04
N ASP A 332 20.52 11.74 17.02
CA ASP A 332 19.25 12.45 16.81
C ASP A 332 19.48 13.86 16.23
N ALA A 333 18.62 14.29 15.31
CA ALA A 333 18.65 15.62 14.73
C ALA A 333 17.39 16.40 15.14
N TYR A 334 17.60 17.55 15.78
CA TYR A 334 16.53 18.45 16.21
C TYR A 334 16.36 19.58 15.20
N THR A 335 15.12 19.95 14.90
CA THR A 335 14.80 21.08 14.02
C THR A 335 14.30 22.26 14.84
N PHE A 336 14.98 23.40 14.70
CA PHE A 336 14.66 24.63 15.43
C PHE A 336 14.15 25.73 14.50
N GLU A 337 13.08 26.40 14.92
CA GLU A 337 12.70 27.72 14.40
C GLU A 337 13.54 28.77 15.14
N VAL A 338 14.46 29.44 14.43
CA VAL A 338 15.41 30.40 15.01
C VAL A 338 15.08 31.82 14.59
N ARG A 339 14.91 32.70 15.57
CA ARG A 339 14.65 34.13 15.40
C ARG A 339 15.91 34.91 15.74
N LYS A 340 16.38 35.73 14.80
CA LYS A 340 17.59 36.54 14.95
C LYS A 340 17.26 38.01 14.79
N MET A 341 17.50 38.80 15.83
CA MET A 341 17.24 40.23 15.87
C MET A 341 18.56 41.01 16.01
N PRO A 342 19.02 41.70 14.93
CA PRO A 342 20.19 42.55 15.00
C PRO A 342 19.87 43.87 15.71
N LEU A 343 20.76 44.28 16.61
CA LEU A 343 20.72 45.56 17.28
C LEU A 343 21.91 46.38 16.79
N PHE A 344 21.65 47.64 16.44
CA PHE A 344 22.65 48.59 15.94
C PHE A 344 22.88 49.71 16.96
N GLN A 345 24.07 50.30 16.89
CA GLN A 345 24.38 51.57 17.55
C GLN A 345 23.78 52.74 16.75
N PRO A 346 23.65 53.94 17.36
CA PRO A 346 23.15 55.13 16.66
C PRO A 346 23.96 55.53 15.42
N ASP A 347 25.24 55.14 15.35
CA ASP A 347 26.13 55.39 14.22
C ASP A 347 26.06 54.31 13.11
N GLY A 348 25.16 53.33 13.26
CA GLY A 348 24.96 52.23 12.32
C GLY A 348 25.90 51.03 12.50
N GLN A 349 26.81 51.05 13.49
CA GLN A 349 27.67 49.90 13.77
C GLN A 349 26.89 48.76 14.46
N ARG A 350 27.33 47.52 14.26
CA ARG A 350 26.75 46.33 14.91
C ARG A 350 26.93 46.44 16.43
N LYS A 351 25.83 46.35 17.19
CA LYS A 351 25.84 46.40 18.65
C LYS A 351 25.78 45.01 19.24
N ALA A 352 24.71 44.27 18.94
CA ALA A 352 24.48 42.93 19.46
C ALA A 352 23.45 42.18 18.61
N MET A 353 23.44 40.85 18.66
CA MET A 353 22.41 40.00 18.07
C MET A 353 21.67 39.27 19.19
N VAL A 354 20.34 39.28 19.16
CA VAL A 354 19.50 38.46 20.04
C VAL A 354 18.99 37.26 19.25
N ILE A 355 19.26 36.05 19.74
CA ILE A 355 18.85 34.81 19.10
C ILE A 355 17.93 34.02 20.03
N ILE A 356 16.79 33.56 19.50
CA ILE A 356 15.84 32.68 20.19
C ILE A 356 15.56 31.49 19.28
N GLY A 357 15.86 30.27 19.72
CA GLY A 357 15.59 29.02 19.00
C GLY A 357 14.53 28.18 19.71
N ARG A 358 13.43 27.86 19.00
CA ARG A 358 12.36 26.96 19.49
C ARG A 358 12.41 25.61 18.80
N ASP A 359 12.40 24.52 19.56
CA ASP A 359 12.32 23.16 19.02
C ASP A 359 10.92 22.91 18.42
N ILE A 360 10.88 22.53 17.14
CA ILE A 360 9.66 22.18 16.40
C ILE A 360 9.63 20.72 15.93
N SER A 361 10.55 19.87 16.42
CA SER A 361 10.75 18.49 15.95
C SER A 361 9.49 17.63 16.11
N ALA A 362 8.88 17.60 17.30
CA ALA A 362 7.66 16.82 17.56
C ALA A 362 6.45 17.29 16.72
N ARG A 363 6.36 18.60 16.49
CA ARG A 363 5.30 19.19 15.65
C ARG A 363 5.49 18.78 14.19
N ARG A 364 6.72 18.89 13.66
CA ARG A 364 7.05 18.46 12.29
C ARG A 364 6.79 16.98 12.09
N GLN A 365 7.15 16.14 13.05
CA GLN A 365 6.88 14.71 12.99
C GLN A 365 5.37 14.42 12.94
N SER A 366 4.56 15.08 13.77
CA SER A 366 3.09 14.92 13.76
C SER A 366 2.44 15.42 12.47
N GLU A 367 2.88 16.58 11.95
CA GLU A 367 2.40 17.12 10.68
C GLU A 367 2.81 16.21 9.50
N GLN A 368 4.00 15.64 9.56
CA GLN A 368 4.50 14.71 8.57
C GLN A 368 3.76 13.36 8.63
N GLU A 369 3.46 12.82 9.81
CA GLU A 369 2.65 11.62 10.00
C GLU A 369 1.22 11.81 9.48
N LEU A 370 0.58 12.94 9.80
CA LEU A 370 -0.74 13.29 9.26
C LEU A 370 -0.71 13.45 7.74
N ARG A 371 0.34 14.09 7.20
CA ARG A 371 0.52 14.25 5.76
C ARG A 371 0.78 12.91 5.07
N ILE A 372 1.58 12.03 5.67
CA ILE A 372 1.82 10.67 5.18
C ILE A 372 0.51 9.89 5.20
N ALA A 373 -0.26 9.90 6.30
CA ALA A 373 -1.56 9.23 6.37
C ALA A 373 -2.57 9.76 5.35
N ALA A 374 -2.60 11.08 5.10
CA ALA A 374 -3.44 11.68 4.07
C ALA A 374 -3.01 11.27 2.64
N ILE A 375 -1.69 11.22 2.37
CA ILE A 375 -1.15 10.75 1.09
C ILE A 375 -1.40 9.24 0.91
N THR A 376 -1.28 8.44 1.98
CA THR A 376 -1.60 7.01 1.98
C THR A 376 -3.05 6.77 1.62
N PHE A 377 -3.98 7.62 2.07
CA PHE A 377 -5.39 7.56 1.66
C PHE A 377 -5.61 8.00 0.21
N GLU A 378 -4.83 8.95 -0.30
CA GLU A 378 -4.84 9.36 -1.72
C GLU A 378 -3.91 8.50 -2.61
N SER A 379 -3.83 7.19 -2.34
CA SER A 379 -3.07 6.26 -3.18
C SER A 379 -3.71 6.07 -4.57
N GLN A 380 -2.98 5.45 -5.49
CA GLN A 380 -3.50 5.05 -6.81
C GLN A 380 -4.55 3.93 -6.74
N GLU A 381 -4.65 3.22 -5.61
CA GLU A 381 -5.66 2.19 -5.40
C GLU A 381 -6.95 2.81 -4.85
N GLY A 382 -8.09 2.27 -5.26
CA GLY A 382 -9.38 2.71 -4.75
C GLY A 382 -9.50 2.40 -3.26
N MET A 383 -9.83 3.40 -2.45
CA MET A 383 -10.04 3.24 -1.02
C MET A 383 -11.41 3.73 -0.59
N LEU A 384 -12.02 2.98 0.33
CA LEU A 384 -13.23 3.36 1.02
C LEU A 384 -13.10 3.08 2.52
N VAL A 385 -13.74 3.92 3.32
CA VAL A 385 -13.96 3.69 4.75
C VAL A 385 -15.46 3.62 4.97
N ALA A 386 -15.92 2.55 5.61
CA ALA A 386 -17.30 2.35 6.01
C ALA A 386 -17.42 2.22 7.53
N ASP A 387 -18.60 2.52 8.08
CA ASP A 387 -18.91 2.24 9.48
C ASP A 387 -19.12 0.74 9.73
N ALA A 388 -19.42 0.37 10.98
CA ALA A 388 -19.68 -1.00 11.40
C ALA A 388 -20.88 -1.66 10.68
N ASP A 389 -21.82 -0.88 10.14
CA ASP A 389 -22.98 -1.37 9.37
C ASP A 389 -22.69 -1.45 7.86
N GLY A 390 -21.49 -1.08 7.42
CA GLY A 390 -21.07 -1.10 6.02
C GLY A 390 -21.56 0.10 5.21
N ILE A 391 -21.91 1.21 5.87
CA ILE A 391 -22.25 2.49 5.23
C ILE A 391 -20.96 3.26 4.96
N ILE A 392 -20.78 3.68 3.72
CA ILE A 392 -19.59 4.41 3.27
C ILE A 392 -19.56 5.80 3.92
N LEU A 393 -18.48 6.09 4.64
CA LEU A 393 -18.20 7.37 5.28
C LEU A 393 -17.25 8.23 4.45
N ARG A 394 -16.27 7.60 3.80
CA ARG A 394 -15.26 8.27 2.98
C ARG A 394 -14.80 7.39 1.82
N VAL A 395 -14.41 8.03 0.73
CA VAL A 395 -13.73 7.42 -0.42
C VAL A 395 -12.60 8.34 -0.89
N ASN A 396 -11.58 7.80 -1.56
CA ASN A 396 -10.50 8.61 -2.16
C ASN A 396 -10.76 8.94 -3.64
N ALA A 397 -9.86 9.69 -4.26
CA ALA A 397 -9.99 10.06 -5.67
C ALA A 397 -9.97 8.84 -6.61
N ALA A 398 -9.06 7.87 -6.36
CA ALA A 398 -8.95 6.65 -7.15
C ALA A 398 -10.23 5.80 -7.12
N PHE A 399 -10.95 5.77 -5.99
CA PHE A 399 -12.26 5.12 -5.90
C PHE A 399 -13.23 5.68 -6.93
N THR A 400 -13.30 7.00 -7.01
CA THR A 400 -14.22 7.74 -7.87
C THR A 400 -13.89 7.51 -9.33
N GLU A 401 -12.60 7.61 -9.69
CA GLU A 401 -12.12 7.38 -11.05
C GLU A 401 -12.37 5.95 -11.52
N GLN A 402 -12.07 4.95 -10.69
CA GLN A 402 -12.24 3.55 -11.05
C GLN A 402 -13.71 3.13 -11.08
N THR A 403 -14.55 3.55 -10.12
CA THR A 403 -15.94 3.05 -10.06
C THR A 403 -16.92 3.88 -10.90
N GLY A 404 -16.53 5.11 -11.24
CA GLY A 404 -17.37 6.10 -11.92
C GLY A 404 -18.44 6.73 -11.04
N TYR A 405 -18.48 6.44 -9.73
CA TYR A 405 -19.36 7.09 -8.79
C TYR A 405 -18.67 8.29 -8.13
N GLY A 406 -19.32 9.45 -8.13
CA GLY A 406 -18.81 10.62 -7.40
C GLY A 406 -18.92 10.46 -5.89
N THR A 407 -18.04 11.13 -5.15
CA THR A 407 -18.03 11.11 -3.67
C THR A 407 -19.41 11.38 -3.08
N ASP A 408 -20.08 12.44 -3.52
CA ASP A 408 -21.42 12.84 -3.01
C ASP A 408 -22.51 11.80 -3.27
N GLU A 409 -22.31 10.89 -4.22
CA GLU A 409 -23.28 9.84 -4.57
C GLU A 409 -23.13 8.60 -3.68
N VAL A 410 -21.94 8.37 -3.12
CA VAL A 410 -21.60 7.15 -2.37
C VAL A 410 -21.54 7.35 -0.88
N ILE A 411 -21.25 8.55 -0.39
CA ILE A 411 -21.30 8.84 1.05
C ILE A 411 -22.72 8.57 1.58
N GLY A 412 -22.81 7.81 2.67
CA GLY A 412 -24.09 7.42 3.28
C GLY A 412 -24.79 6.25 2.58
N ARG A 413 -24.18 5.63 1.56
CA ARG A 413 -24.69 4.42 0.91
C ARG A 413 -24.00 3.17 1.43
N MET A 414 -24.70 2.04 1.36
CA MET A 414 -24.13 0.74 1.71
C MET A 414 -23.17 0.26 0.61
N VAL A 415 -22.02 -0.30 0.99
CA VAL A 415 -20.99 -0.85 0.07
C VAL A 415 -21.50 -1.86 -0.96
N GLY A 416 -22.67 -2.47 -0.71
CA GLY A 416 -23.36 -3.34 -1.65
C GLY A 416 -23.69 -2.72 -3.02
N LEU A 417 -23.58 -1.40 -3.18
CA LEU A 417 -23.78 -0.73 -4.48
C LEU A 417 -22.81 -1.19 -5.58
N LEU A 418 -21.64 -1.73 -5.21
CA LEU A 418 -20.61 -2.23 -6.14
C LEU A 418 -20.86 -3.69 -6.57
N LYS A 419 -21.88 -4.36 -6.00
CA LYS A 419 -22.13 -5.79 -6.20
C LYS A 419 -22.49 -6.11 -7.66
N SER A 420 -21.71 -6.99 -8.31
CA SER A 420 -22.00 -7.44 -9.67
C SER A 420 -23.07 -8.53 -9.75
N GLY A 421 -23.26 -9.32 -8.70
CA GLY A 421 -24.14 -10.49 -8.72
C GLY A 421 -23.52 -11.74 -9.37
N ARG A 422 -22.21 -11.71 -9.70
CA ARG A 422 -21.49 -12.87 -10.26
C ARG A 422 -21.10 -13.92 -9.21
N HIS A 423 -20.98 -13.49 -7.95
CA HIS A 423 -20.72 -14.35 -6.80
C HIS A 423 -22.03 -14.69 -6.07
N ASP A 424 -22.13 -15.92 -5.58
CA ASP A 424 -23.29 -16.42 -4.84
C ASP A 424 -23.34 -15.90 -3.40
N ALA A 425 -24.42 -16.24 -2.68
CA ALA A 425 -24.59 -15.82 -1.28
C ALA A 425 -23.58 -16.49 -0.33
N GLU A 426 -23.09 -17.68 -0.66
CA GLU A 426 -22.13 -18.42 0.15
C GLU A 426 -20.77 -17.74 0.17
N TYR A 427 -20.29 -17.26 -0.98
CA TYR A 427 -19.06 -16.48 -1.10
C TYR A 427 -19.04 -15.27 -0.16
N TYR A 428 -20.11 -14.45 -0.17
CA TYR A 428 -20.20 -13.27 0.69
C TYR A 428 -20.29 -13.62 2.16
N ARG A 429 -20.96 -14.73 2.52
CA ARG A 429 -21.02 -15.22 3.90
C ARG A 429 -19.63 -15.57 4.40
N THR A 430 -18.83 -16.32 3.63
CA THR A 430 -17.45 -16.67 3.99
C THR A 430 -16.56 -15.44 4.15
N MET A 431 -16.72 -14.43 3.29
CA MET A 431 -16.02 -13.15 3.44
C MET A 431 -16.36 -12.46 4.77
N TRP A 432 -17.65 -12.35 5.11
CA TRP A 432 -18.08 -11.71 6.35
C TRP A 432 -17.69 -12.51 7.60
N GLU A 433 -17.70 -13.85 7.54
CA GLU A 433 -17.21 -14.70 8.62
C GLU A 433 -15.72 -14.46 8.89
N ALA A 434 -14.88 -14.37 7.84
CA ALA A 434 -13.46 -14.04 7.99
C ALA A 434 -13.26 -12.64 8.60
N LEU A 435 -14.02 -11.64 8.16
CA LEU A 435 -13.95 -10.30 8.74
C LEU A 435 -14.36 -10.24 10.20
N ASN A 436 -15.37 -11.02 10.61
CA ASN A 436 -15.85 -11.05 11.98
C ASN A 436 -14.92 -11.84 12.91
N ASN A 437 -14.27 -12.89 12.41
CA ASN A 437 -13.41 -13.75 13.22
C ASN A 437 -11.96 -13.24 13.28
N ASP A 438 -11.42 -12.84 12.13
CA ASP A 438 -9.99 -12.54 11.96
C ASP A 438 -9.72 -11.02 11.80
N GLY A 439 -10.78 -10.21 11.65
CA GLY A 439 -10.67 -8.77 11.44
C GLY A 439 -10.11 -8.39 10.06
N TYR A 440 -9.96 -9.35 9.15
CA TYR A 440 -9.28 -9.17 7.87
C TYR A 440 -9.81 -10.12 6.81
N TRP A 441 -9.93 -9.62 5.57
CA TRP A 441 -10.22 -10.45 4.40
C TRP A 441 -9.52 -9.91 3.17
N GLN A 442 -9.06 -10.80 2.29
CA GLN A 442 -8.55 -10.44 0.98
C GLN A 442 -9.00 -11.46 -0.06
N GLY A 443 -9.29 -10.99 -1.28
CA GLY A 443 -9.61 -11.88 -2.38
C GLY A 443 -10.04 -11.18 -3.66
N GLU A 444 -10.22 -11.98 -4.71
CA GLU A 444 -10.75 -11.51 -5.98
C GLU A 444 -12.29 -11.44 -5.93
N ILE A 445 -12.83 -10.26 -6.19
CA ILE A 445 -14.26 -9.99 -6.27
C ILE A 445 -14.61 -9.37 -7.63
N TRP A 446 -15.77 -9.71 -8.19
CA TRP A 446 -16.29 -9.06 -9.38
C TRP A 446 -17.21 -7.92 -8.98
N ASN A 447 -16.81 -6.68 -9.30
CA ASN A 447 -17.60 -5.48 -9.02
C ASN A 447 -18.27 -4.95 -10.27
N ARG A 448 -19.20 -4.01 -10.08
CA ARG A 448 -19.94 -3.32 -11.13
C ARG A 448 -19.73 -1.82 -11.01
N ARG A 449 -19.24 -1.19 -12.08
CA ARG A 449 -19.13 0.28 -12.18
C ARG A 449 -20.51 0.92 -12.34
N LYS A 450 -20.59 2.24 -12.14
CA LYS A 450 -21.83 3.02 -12.37
C LYS A 450 -22.43 2.82 -13.76
N GLY A 451 -21.58 2.68 -14.79
CA GLY A 451 -21.99 2.42 -16.18
C GLY A 451 -22.51 1.01 -16.45
N GLY A 452 -22.48 0.11 -15.47
CA GLY A 452 -22.97 -1.27 -15.59
C GLY A 452 -21.90 -2.30 -15.98
N GLU A 453 -20.70 -1.85 -16.37
CA GLU A 453 -19.53 -2.69 -16.66
C GLU A 453 -19.15 -3.56 -15.44
N ILE A 454 -18.92 -4.85 -15.68
CA ILE A 454 -18.49 -5.81 -14.66
C ILE A 454 -17.01 -6.07 -14.83
N TYR A 455 -16.23 -5.92 -13.76
CA TYR A 455 -14.77 -6.00 -13.80
C TYR A 455 -14.21 -6.73 -12.57
N PRO A 456 -13.08 -7.45 -12.71
CA PRO A 456 -12.45 -8.14 -11.60
C PRO A 456 -11.64 -7.15 -10.76
N VAL A 457 -11.72 -7.32 -9.46
CA VAL A 457 -11.12 -6.44 -8.46
C VAL A 457 -10.40 -7.30 -7.43
N TRP A 458 -9.15 -6.95 -7.11
CA TRP A 458 -8.49 -7.46 -5.92
C TRP A 458 -8.89 -6.56 -4.74
N LEU A 459 -9.64 -7.10 -3.78
CA LEU A 459 -10.20 -6.37 -2.65
C LEU A 459 -9.57 -6.86 -1.35
N THR A 460 -9.07 -5.93 -0.55
CA THR A 460 -8.64 -6.16 0.83
C THR A 460 -9.53 -5.36 1.76
N ILE A 461 -10.04 -5.99 2.81
CA ILE A 461 -10.89 -5.35 3.82
C ILE A 461 -10.27 -5.61 5.19
N THR A 462 -10.08 -4.54 5.97
CA THR A 462 -9.58 -4.60 7.34
C THR A 462 -10.60 -3.98 8.28
N ALA A 463 -10.93 -4.70 9.35
CA ALA A 463 -11.74 -4.21 10.46
C ALA A 463 -10.89 -3.36 11.41
N VAL A 464 -11.39 -2.19 11.79
CA VAL A 464 -10.73 -1.26 12.71
C VAL A 464 -11.51 -1.19 14.01
N THR A 465 -10.87 -1.51 15.12
CA THR A 465 -11.47 -1.51 16.46
C THR A 465 -10.98 -0.34 17.32
N ASP A 466 -11.78 0.07 18.30
CA ASP A 466 -11.36 1.01 19.34
C ASP A 466 -10.43 0.36 20.39
N SER A 467 -9.96 1.15 21.36
CA SER A 467 -9.11 0.68 22.46
C SER A 467 -9.78 -0.35 23.40
N GLU A 468 -11.10 -0.53 23.28
CA GLU A 468 -11.88 -1.51 24.04
C GLU A 468 -12.21 -2.76 23.19
N GLY A 469 -11.67 -2.84 21.96
CA GLY A 469 -11.84 -3.97 21.05
C GLY A 469 -13.18 -3.98 20.30
N ARG A 470 -13.97 -2.89 20.35
CA ARG A 470 -15.22 -2.79 19.60
C ARG A 470 -14.95 -2.38 18.17
N LEU A 471 -15.59 -3.05 17.21
CA LEU A 471 -15.58 -2.66 15.80
C LEU A 471 -16.11 -1.23 15.63
N THR A 472 -15.34 -0.39 14.95
CA THR A 472 -15.72 0.99 14.64
C THR A 472 -15.90 1.21 13.15
N HIS A 473 -14.99 0.70 12.32
CA HIS A 473 -14.95 0.96 10.89
C HIS A 473 -14.42 -0.25 10.11
N TYR A 474 -14.75 -0.31 8.83
CA TYR A 474 -14.06 -1.13 7.85
C TYR A 474 -13.29 -0.24 6.87
N VAL A 475 -12.04 -0.61 6.59
CA VAL A 475 -11.23 0.02 5.54
C VAL A 475 -11.09 -0.98 4.40
N GLY A 476 -11.62 -0.62 3.24
CA GLY A 476 -11.51 -1.40 2.01
C GLY A 476 -10.52 -0.74 1.05
N THR A 477 -9.50 -1.48 0.62
CA THR A 477 -8.63 -1.08 -0.49
C THR A 477 -8.86 -2.02 -1.66
N TYR A 478 -8.88 -1.49 -2.87
CA TYR A 478 -9.07 -2.32 -4.05
C TYR A 478 -8.34 -1.82 -5.29
N SER A 479 -7.94 -2.80 -6.11
CA SER A 479 -7.22 -2.58 -7.34
C SER A 479 -7.94 -3.28 -8.49
N ASP A 480 -8.15 -2.55 -9.58
CA ASP A 480 -8.68 -3.09 -10.83
C ASP A 480 -7.62 -4.00 -11.48
N ILE A 481 -7.92 -5.29 -11.58
CA ILE A 481 -6.99 -6.27 -12.15
C ILE A 481 -7.34 -6.65 -13.60
N THR A 482 -8.19 -5.87 -14.27
CA THR A 482 -8.64 -6.13 -15.65
C THR A 482 -7.45 -6.22 -16.61
N GLU A 483 -6.61 -5.19 -16.69
CA GLU A 483 -5.45 -5.16 -17.60
C GLU A 483 -4.48 -6.32 -17.34
N ARG A 484 -4.26 -6.65 -16.06
CA ARG A 484 -3.42 -7.77 -15.66
C ARG A 484 -3.99 -9.09 -16.18
N LYS A 485 -5.29 -9.34 -15.98
CA LYS A 485 -5.94 -10.58 -16.46
C LYS A 485 -5.96 -10.65 -17.99
N GLU A 486 -6.21 -9.53 -18.67
CA GLU A 486 -6.15 -9.50 -20.13
C GLU A 486 -4.73 -9.72 -20.65
N ALA A 487 -3.71 -9.19 -19.98
CA ALA A 487 -2.32 -9.41 -20.31
C ALA A 487 -1.90 -10.87 -20.04
N GLU A 488 -2.31 -11.46 -18.92
CA GLU A 488 -2.10 -12.88 -18.61
C GLU A 488 -2.75 -13.77 -19.69
N GLU A 489 -3.98 -13.48 -20.09
CA GLU A 489 -4.67 -14.24 -21.14
C GLU A 489 -4.00 -14.03 -22.52
N ARG A 490 -3.56 -12.81 -22.86
CA ARG A 490 -2.78 -12.55 -24.07
C ARG A 490 -1.44 -13.29 -24.08
N ILE A 491 -0.70 -13.29 -22.98
CA ILE A 491 0.55 -14.05 -22.84
C ILE A 491 0.28 -15.54 -23.01
N ARG A 492 -0.79 -16.05 -22.39
CA ARG A 492 -1.22 -17.44 -22.54
C ARG A 492 -1.55 -17.75 -24.00
N HIS A 493 -2.28 -16.87 -24.67
CA HIS A 493 -2.63 -17.05 -26.07
C HIS A 493 -1.37 -17.06 -26.97
N LEU A 494 -0.43 -16.13 -26.77
CA LEU A 494 0.85 -16.09 -27.50
C LEU A 494 1.75 -17.30 -27.22
N ALA A 495 1.70 -17.86 -26.02
CA ALA A 495 2.52 -19.01 -25.64
C ALA A 495 2.03 -20.33 -26.25
N PHE A 496 0.73 -20.46 -26.51
CA PHE A 496 0.09 -21.73 -26.87
C PHE A 496 -0.62 -21.75 -28.23
N TYR A 497 -0.82 -20.59 -28.87
CA TYR A 497 -1.53 -20.47 -30.14
C TYR A 497 -0.70 -19.72 -31.19
N ASP A 498 -0.91 -20.04 -32.46
CA ASP A 498 -0.36 -19.35 -33.63
C ASP A 498 -1.10 -18.02 -33.83
N PRO A 499 -0.41 -16.87 -33.85
CA PRO A 499 -1.06 -15.55 -33.88
C PRO A 499 -1.77 -15.25 -35.20
N LEU A 500 -1.41 -15.93 -36.30
CA LEU A 500 -2.05 -15.72 -37.59
C LEU A 500 -3.37 -16.50 -37.71
N THR A 501 -3.34 -17.80 -37.41
CA THR A 501 -4.47 -18.70 -37.65
C THR A 501 -5.36 -18.91 -36.41
N GLY A 502 -4.87 -18.56 -35.21
CA GLY A 502 -5.55 -18.85 -33.95
C GLY A 502 -5.53 -20.33 -33.56
N LEU A 503 -4.86 -21.19 -34.33
CA LEU A 503 -4.72 -22.60 -34.03
C LEU A 503 -3.70 -22.84 -32.91
N PRO A 504 -3.82 -23.93 -32.13
CA PRO A 504 -2.72 -24.46 -31.32
C PRO A 504 -1.37 -24.41 -32.04
N ASN A 505 -0.35 -23.92 -31.36
CA ASN A 505 1.01 -23.94 -31.86
C ASN A 505 1.70 -25.28 -31.51
N ARG A 506 2.96 -25.44 -31.92
CA ARG A 506 3.76 -26.64 -31.63
C ARG A 506 3.77 -27.04 -30.16
N ARG A 507 3.82 -26.08 -29.23
CA ARG A 507 3.89 -26.33 -27.80
C ARG A 507 2.58 -26.94 -27.28
N LEU A 508 1.44 -26.36 -27.65
CA LEU A 508 0.13 -26.88 -27.25
C LEU A 508 -0.19 -28.22 -27.93
N LEU A 509 0.24 -28.42 -29.18
CA LEU A 509 0.10 -29.71 -29.87
C LEU A 509 0.84 -30.83 -29.11
N LEU A 510 2.10 -30.59 -28.72
CA LEU A 510 2.89 -31.59 -27.99
C LEU A 510 2.25 -31.95 -26.64
N ASP A 511 1.73 -30.96 -25.92
CA ASP A 511 0.98 -31.18 -24.67
C ASP A 511 -0.27 -32.05 -24.90
N ARG A 512 -1.08 -31.73 -25.90
CA ARG A 512 -2.27 -32.52 -26.26
C ARG A 512 -1.91 -33.93 -26.74
N LEU A 513 -0.84 -34.08 -27.52
CA LEU A 513 -0.35 -35.38 -27.96
C LEU A 513 0.11 -36.25 -26.78
N GLN A 514 0.76 -35.66 -25.76
CA GLN A 514 1.09 -36.39 -24.53
C GLN A 514 -0.17 -36.86 -23.79
N HIS A 515 -1.18 -36.01 -23.68
CA HIS A 515 -2.47 -36.39 -23.09
C HIS A 515 -3.16 -37.51 -23.86
N SER A 516 -3.15 -37.43 -25.20
CA SER A 516 -3.69 -38.45 -26.11
C SER A 516 -2.97 -39.81 -25.97
N LEU A 517 -1.63 -39.81 -25.87
CA LEU A 517 -0.84 -41.03 -25.61
C LEU A 517 -1.20 -41.66 -24.26
N ALA A 518 -1.44 -40.86 -23.23
CA ALA A 518 -1.91 -41.35 -21.94
C ALA A 518 -3.35 -41.86 -21.97
N GLY A 519 -4.24 -41.21 -22.73
CA GLY A 519 -5.61 -41.64 -22.96
C GLY A 519 -5.68 -42.99 -23.67
N SER A 520 -5.03 -43.10 -24.83
CA SER A 520 -4.97 -44.32 -25.65
C SER A 520 -4.42 -45.53 -24.90
N ASN A 521 -3.42 -45.32 -24.04
CA ASN A 521 -2.86 -46.40 -23.20
C ASN A 521 -3.90 -46.98 -22.21
N ARG A 522 -4.82 -46.14 -21.71
CA ARG A 522 -5.85 -46.57 -20.75
C ARG A 522 -7.05 -47.20 -21.42
N SER A 523 -7.48 -46.66 -22.56
CA SER A 523 -8.66 -47.13 -23.28
C SER A 523 -8.37 -48.31 -24.20
N GLY A 524 -7.10 -48.56 -24.56
CA GLY A 524 -6.74 -49.54 -25.59
C GLY A 524 -7.14 -49.12 -27.00
N ARG A 525 -7.49 -47.83 -27.18
CA ARG A 525 -7.95 -47.26 -28.44
C ARG A 525 -6.83 -46.46 -29.10
N HIS A 526 -6.70 -46.57 -30.42
CA HIS A 526 -5.63 -45.90 -31.16
C HIS A 526 -5.88 -44.39 -31.27
N GLY A 527 -4.82 -43.65 -31.55
CA GLY A 527 -4.88 -42.30 -32.09
C GLY A 527 -4.10 -42.20 -33.39
N ALA A 528 -4.24 -41.09 -34.10
CA ALA A 528 -3.49 -40.83 -35.32
C ALA A 528 -3.00 -39.39 -35.40
N LEU A 529 -1.83 -39.20 -36.01
CA LEU A 529 -1.23 -37.91 -36.29
C LEU A 529 -1.12 -37.75 -37.81
N LEU A 530 -1.74 -36.70 -38.35
CA LEU A 530 -1.69 -36.34 -39.76
C LEU A 530 -0.85 -35.08 -39.90
N PHE A 531 0.29 -35.19 -40.57
CA PHE A 531 1.16 -34.07 -40.91
C PHE A 531 0.84 -33.59 -42.32
N ILE A 532 0.55 -32.31 -42.48
CA ILE A 532 0.01 -31.72 -43.70
C ILE A 532 0.90 -30.56 -44.11
N ASP A 533 1.34 -30.55 -45.36
CA ASP A 533 2.08 -29.46 -45.96
C ASP A 533 1.41 -28.99 -47.24
N LEU A 534 1.36 -27.67 -47.44
CA LEU A 534 0.76 -27.06 -48.61
C LEU A 534 1.75 -27.00 -49.78
N ASP A 535 1.45 -27.76 -50.83
CA ASP A 535 2.31 -27.82 -52.00
C ASP A 535 2.47 -26.45 -52.66
N ASN A 536 3.71 -26.12 -53.00
CA ASN A 536 4.10 -24.90 -53.72
C ASN A 536 3.72 -23.58 -52.99
N PHE A 537 3.49 -23.60 -51.68
CA PHE A 537 3.19 -22.39 -50.90
C PHE A 537 4.27 -21.31 -51.02
N LYS A 538 5.55 -21.71 -50.98
CA LYS A 538 6.68 -20.80 -51.19
C LYS A 538 6.59 -20.04 -52.52
N THR A 539 6.25 -20.73 -53.61
CA THR A 539 6.08 -20.12 -54.93
C THR A 539 4.95 -19.07 -54.93
N LEU A 540 3.86 -19.32 -54.20
CA LEU A 540 2.77 -18.37 -54.05
C LEU A 540 3.22 -17.11 -53.30
N ASN A 541 3.96 -17.26 -52.20
CA ASN A 541 4.54 -16.13 -51.46
C ASN A 541 5.51 -15.31 -52.31
N ASP A 542 6.42 -15.97 -53.03
CA ASP A 542 7.42 -15.31 -53.88
C ASP A 542 6.76 -14.54 -55.04
N THR A 543 5.58 -14.99 -55.50
CA THR A 543 4.89 -14.39 -56.66
C THR A 543 3.86 -13.32 -56.28
N GLN A 544 3.11 -13.50 -55.18
CA GLN A 544 1.94 -12.68 -54.81
C GLN A 544 2.12 -11.92 -53.48
N GLY A 545 3.24 -12.16 -52.79
CA GLY A 545 3.57 -11.55 -51.51
C GLY A 545 2.92 -12.23 -50.29
N HIS A 546 3.54 -12.01 -49.12
CA HIS A 546 3.17 -12.66 -47.86
C HIS A 546 1.72 -12.44 -47.43
N VAL A 547 1.12 -11.29 -47.72
CA VAL A 547 -0.28 -11.01 -47.35
C VAL A 547 -1.24 -12.02 -48.01
N VAL A 548 -0.96 -12.45 -49.24
CA VAL A 548 -1.79 -13.46 -49.94
C VAL A 548 -1.55 -14.85 -49.36
N GLY A 549 -0.31 -15.17 -48.99
CA GLY A 549 0.01 -16.39 -48.24
C GLY A 549 -0.70 -16.45 -46.89
N ASP A 550 -0.74 -15.36 -46.15
CA ASP A 550 -1.41 -15.29 -44.84
C ASP A 550 -2.93 -15.52 -44.96
N MET A 551 -3.57 -14.98 -46.01
CA MET A 551 -4.97 -15.26 -46.32
C MET A 551 -5.19 -16.74 -46.66
N LEU A 552 -4.29 -17.35 -47.44
CA LEU A 552 -4.36 -18.77 -47.76
C LEU A 552 -4.26 -19.63 -46.49
N LEU A 553 -3.29 -19.34 -45.62
CA LEU A 553 -3.08 -20.07 -44.37
C LEU A 553 -4.28 -19.96 -43.43
N THR A 554 -4.90 -18.77 -43.35
CA THR A 554 -6.11 -18.54 -42.56
C THR A 554 -7.29 -19.36 -43.08
N GLU A 555 -7.49 -19.39 -44.39
CA GLU A 555 -8.56 -20.17 -45.03
C GLU A 555 -8.33 -21.68 -44.87
N VAL A 556 -7.08 -22.15 -45.03
CA VAL A 556 -6.71 -23.55 -44.78
C VAL A 556 -7.00 -23.94 -43.33
N ALA A 557 -6.62 -23.12 -42.36
CA ALA A 557 -6.90 -23.37 -40.95
C ALA A 557 -8.40 -23.58 -40.69
N GLN A 558 -9.26 -22.73 -41.27
CA GLN A 558 -10.71 -22.84 -41.15
C GLN A 558 -11.24 -24.13 -41.80
N ARG A 559 -10.76 -24.49 -42.98
CA ARG A 559 -11.14 -25.74 -43.66
C ARG A 559 -10.75 -26.97 -42.86
N LEU A 560 -9.54 -26.99 -42.30
CA LEU A 560 -9.07 -28.09 -41.46
C LEU A 560 -9.92 -28.24 -40.20
N GLN A 561 -10.25 -27.13 -39.51
CA GLN A 561 -11.14 -27.16 -38.34
C GLN A 561 -12.54 -27.69 -38.69
N GLY A 562 -13.10 -27.34 -39.85
CA GLY A 562 -14.39 -27.88 -40.32
C GLY A 562 -14.34 -29.36 -40.72
N CYS A 563 -13.15 -29.94 -40.91
CA CYS A 563 -13.00 -31.34 -41.25
C CYS A 563 -13.02 -32.27 -40.04
N VAL A 564 -12.65 -31.78 -38.86
CA VAL A 564 -12.46 -32.60 -37.65
C VAL A 564 -13.56 -32.37 -36.62
N ARG A 565 -13.67 -33.26 -35.62
CA ARG A 565 -14.62 -33.09 -34.49
C ARG A 565 -14.00 -32.29 -33.35
N GLU A 566 -14.82 -31.85 -32.40
CA GLU A 566 -14.37 -31.04 -31.25
C GLU A 566 -13.30 -31.73 -30.38
N GLY A 567 -13.33 -33.06 -30.30
CA GLY A 567 -12.32 -33.86 -29.59
C GLY A 567 -10.96 -33.97 -30.29
N ASP A 568 -10.88 -33.64 -31.57
CA ASP A 568 -9.64 -33.68 -32.35
C ASP A 568 -8.94 -32.31 -32.28
N THR A 569 -7.64 -32.29 -32.58
CA THR A 569 -6.85 -31.05 -32.55
C THR A 569 -6.26 -30.73 -33.92
N VAL A 570 -6.50 -29.52 -34.41
CA VAL A 570 -5.76 -28.94 -35.54
C VAL A 570 -4.73 -27.96 -34.98
N ALA A 571 -3.48 -28.07 -35.41
CA ALA A 571 -2.39 -27.20 -35.00
C ALA A 571 -1.60 -26.70 -36.21
N ARG A 572 -0.93 -25.56 -36.07
CA ARG A 572 0.03 -25.05 -37.05
C ARG A 572 1.42 -24.99 -36.42
N LEU A 573 2.39 -25.69 -37.03
CA LEU A 573 3.75 -25.76 -36.50
C LEU A 573 4.61 -24.57 -36.93
N GLY A 574 4.31 -24.00 -38.09
CA GLY A 574 5.01 -22.86 -38.69
C GLY A 574 4.98 -22.96 -40.21
N GLY A 575 5.18 -21.84 -40.90
CA GLY A 575 5.16 -21.83 -42.38
C GLY A 575 3.83 -22.35 -42.94
N ASP A 576 3.92 -23.35 -43.80
CA ASP A 576 2.86 -24.10 -44.47
C ASP A 576 2.52 -25.45 -43.82
N GLU A 577 3.08 -25.74 -42.64
CA GLU A 577 2.93 -27.02 -41.95
C GLU A 577 1.78 -26.99 -40.93
N PHE A 578 0.81 -27.88 -41.12
CA PHE A 578 -0.30 -28.13 -40.22
C PHE A 578 -0.24 -29.57 -39.70
N VAL A 579 -0.75 -29.78 -38.50
CA VAL A 579 -0.88 -31.12 -37.92
C VAL A 579 -2.29 -31.30 -37.39
N VAL A 580 -2.87 -32.45 -37.69
CA VAL A 580 -4.13 -32.90 -37.11
C VAL A 580 -3.86 -34.11 -36.22
N LEU A 581 -4.30 -34.02 -34.96
CA LEU A 581 -4.29 -35.09 -33.99
C LEU A 581 -5.71 -35.62 -33.84
N LEU A 582 -5.90 -36.90 -34.18
CA LEU A 582 -7.14 -37.65 -34.01
C LEU A 582 -7.03 -38.50 -32.76
N ASP A 583 -7.96 -38.29 -31.84
CA ASP A 583 -8.06 -39.06 -30.61
C ASP A 583 -9.12 -40.16 -30.74
N ASP A 584 -9.10 -41.14 -29.84
CA ASP A 584 -10.18 -42.11 -29.64
C ASP A 584 -10.65 -42.87 -30.91
N LEU A 585 -9.70 -43.33 -31.73
CA LEU A 585 -9.98 -44.21 -32.87
C LEU A 585 -10.29 -45.63 -32.40
N ASN A 586 -10.51 -46.56 -33.34
CA ASN A 586 -10.82 -47.94 -33.02
C ASN A 586 -9.68 -48.65 -32.24
N SER A 587 -10.03 -49.64 -31.41
CA SER A 587 -9.06 -50.50 -30.72
C SER A 587 -8.32 -51.45 -31.66
N GLU A 588 -8.93 -51.78 -32.80
CA GLU A 588 -8.29 -52.58 -33.84
C GLU A 588 -7.53 -51.70 -34.83
N LEU A 589 -6.30 -52.08 -35.12
CA LEU A 589 -5.35 -51.27 -35.87
C LEU A 589 -5.81 -51.00 -37.33
N SER A 590 -6.37 -52.00 -38.01
CA SER A 590 -6.90 -51.88 -39.37
C SER A 590 -8.07 -50.89 -39.46
N HIS A 591 -9.01 -50.97 -38.52
CA HIS A 591 -10.14 -50.06 -38.41
C HIS A 591 -9.70 -48.64 -38.04
N ALA A 592 -8.72 -48.49 -37.14
CA ALA A 592 -8.16 -47.19 -36.80
C ALA A 592 -7.47 -46.54 -38.01
N ALA A 593 -6.74 -47.31 -38.82
CA ALA A 593 -6.13 -46.83 -40.05
C ALA A 593 -7.17 -46.32 -41.05
N ALA A 594 -8.24 -47.08 -41.29
CA ALA A 594 -9.34 -46.67 -42.16
C ALA A 594 -10.05 -45.40 -41.66
N GLN A 595 -10.24 -45.26 -40.34
CA GLN A 595 -10.81 -44.04 -39.75
C GLN A 595 -9.90 -42.82 -39.94
N ALA A 596 -8.59 -42.99 -39.73
CA ALA A 596 -7.62 -41.93 -39.96
C ALA A 596 -7.54 -41.53 -41.44
N GLU A 597 -7.61 -42.51 -42.35
CA GLU A 597 -7.69 -42.27 -43.79
C GLU A 597 -8.95 -41.49 -44.17
N ALA A 598 -10.13 -41.88 -43.67
CA ALA A 598 -11.38 -41.20 -44.00
C ALA A 598 -11.35 -39.71 -43.60
N VAL A 599 -10.75 -39.38 -42.46
CA VAL A 599 -10.54 -37.98 -42.05
C VAL A 599 -9.48 -37.32 -42.94
N GLY A 600 -8.40 -38.03 -43.26
CA GLY A 600 -7.37 -37.59 -44.21
C GLY A 600 -7.94 -37.23 -45.59
N GLU A 601 -8.83 -38.05 -46.15
CA GLU A 601 -9.52 -37.83 -47.42
C GLU A 601 -10.49 -36.65 -47.35
N LYS A 602 -11.19 -36.49 -46.24
CA LYS A 602 -12.05 -35.30 -46.01
C LYS A 602 -11.21 -34.02 -46.02
N ILE A 603 -10.08 -34.02 -45.33
CA ILE A 603 -9.11 -32.92 -45.32
C ILE A 603 -8.56 -32.69 -46.74
N PHE A 604 -8.14 -33.76 -47.41
CA PHE A 604 -7.60 -33.74 -48.76
C PHE A 604 -8.58 -33.07 -49.74
N ALA A 605 -9.84 -33.48 -49.72
CA ALA A 605 -10.89 -32.91 -50.56
C ALA A 605 -11.17 -31.43 -50.25
N ALA A 606 -11.22 -31.06 -48.96
CA ALA A 606 -11.46 -29.68 -48.55
C ALA A 606 -10.32 -28.73 -48.94
N VAL A 607 -9.07 -29.14 -48.74
CA VAL A 607 -7.90 -28.32 -49.08
C VAL A 607 -7.73 -28.19 -50.59
N ASN A 608 -8.10 -29.20 -51.38
CA ASN A 608 -8.06 -29.15 -52.85
C ASN A 608 -9.11 -28.21 -53.49
N GLN A 609 -10.09 -27.71 -52.73
CA GLN A 609 -11.05 -26.75 -53.27
C GLN A 609 -10.35 -25.42 -53.64
N PRO A 610 -10.78 -24.71 -54.70
CA PRO A 610 -10.23 -23.42 -55.06
C PRO A 610 -10.34 -22.38 -53.92
N TYR A 611 -9.37 -21.49 -53.83
CA TYR A 611 -9.31 -20.39 -52.85
C TYR A 611 -9.58 -19.06 -53.56
N LEU A 612 -10.53 -18.27 -53.05
CA LEU A 612 -10.78 -16.93 -53.57
C LEU A 612 -9.98 -15.89 -52.78
N LEU A 613 -8.76 -15.58 -53.24
CA LEU A 613 -7.84 -14.66 -52.57
C LEU A 613 -7.77 -13.35 -53.37
N ARG A 614 -8.12 -12.21 -52.75
CA ARG A 614 -8.20 -10.89 -53.41
C ARG A 614 -8.98 -10.89 -54.74
N GLY A 615 -10.06 -11.69 -54.81
CA GLY A 615 -10.91 -11.78 -56.00
C GLY A 615 -10.34 -12.62 -57.16
N ARG A 616 -9.24 -13.35 -56.95
CA ARG A 616 -8.69 -14.33 -57.91
C ARG A 616 -8.79 -15.75 -57.34
N GLN A 617 -9.03 -16.73 -58.21
CA GLN A 617 -9.00 -18.13 -57.83
C GLN A 617 -7.56 -18.65 -57.80
N HIS A 618 -7.22 -19.32 -56.70
CA HIS A 618 -5.95 -19.99 -56.47
C HIS A 618 -6.21 -21.47 -56.16
N HIS A 619 -5.28 -22.32 -56.57
CA HIS A 619 -5.29 -23.74 -56.24
C HIS A 619 -4.08 -24.05 -55.36
N SER A 620 -4.30 -24.80 -54.29
CA SER A 620 -3.27 -25.36 -53.42
C SER A 620 -3.68 -26.80 -53.11
N SER A 621 -2.72 -27.71 -53.14
CA SER A 621 -2.90 -29.12 -52.82
C SER A 621 -2.15 -29.47 -51.54
N PRO A 622 -2.64 -30.43 -50.75
CA PRO A 622 -1.90 -30.93 -49.59
C PRO A 622 -1.08 -32.17 -49.91
N SER A 623 0.10 -32.28 -49.31
CA SER A 623 0.79 -33.57 -49.11
C SER A 623 0.59 -34.01 -47.67
N ILE A 624 0.01 -35.19 -47.43
CA ILE A 624 -0.40 -35.65 -46.09
C ILE A 624 0.35 -36.93 -45.70
N GLY A 625 0.99 -36.91 -44.52
CA GLY A 625 1.61 -38.06 -43.88
C GLY A 625 0.87 -38.50 -42.64
N VAL A 626 0.61 -39.80 -42.49
CA VAL A 626 -0.19 -40.35 -41.38
C VAL A 626 0.64 -41.31 -40.53
N SER A 627 0.60 -41.14 -39.21
CA SER A 627 1.17 -42.09 -38.25
C SER A 627 0.13 -42.44 -37.18
N LEU A 628 -0.18 -43.73 -37.04
CA LEU A 628 -1.00 -44.24 -35.95
C LEU A 628 -0.16 -44.46 -34.70
N PHE A 629 -0.79 -44.42 -33.53
CA PHE A 629 -0.14 -44.71 -32.25
C PHE A 629 -1.11 -45.39 -31.28
N LEU A 630 -0.54 -46.15 -30.33
CA LEU A 630 -1.24 -46.73 -29.20
C LEU A 630 -0.33 -46.74 -27.96
N GLY A 631 -0.74 -46.00 -26.94
CA GLY A 631 -0.01 -45.88 -25.68
C GLY A 631 1.40 -45.29 -25.85
N HIS A 632 2.29 -45.61 -24.91
CA HIS A 632 3.62 -44.97 -24.81
C HIS A 632 4.74 -45.75 -25.52
N ARG A 633 4.44 -46.44 -26.63
CA ARG A 633 5.51 -47.16 -27.36
C ARG A 633 6.57 -46.20 -27.91
N GLU A 634 6.17 -44.96 -28.23
CA GLU A 634 7.00 -43.93 -28.82
C GLU A 634 6.80 -42.59 -28.10
N SER A 635 7.81 -41.71 -28.18
CA SER A 635 7.68 -40.35 -27.69
C SER A 635 6.87 -39.49 -28.67
N SER A 636 6.27 -38.41 -28.17
CA SER A 636 5.54 -37.43 -28.98
C SER A 636 6.39 -36.86 -30.14
N GLU A 637 7.70 -36.68 -29.91
CA GLU A 637 8.63 -36.20 -30.93
C GLU A 637 8.88 -37.24 -32.04
N GLU A 638 9.00 -38.51 -31.68
CA GLU A 638 9.19 -39.60 -32.65
C GLU A 638 7.93 -39.78 -33.51
N LEU A 639 6.74 -39.65 -32.93
CA LEU A 639 5.48 -39.70 -33.69
C LEU A 639 5.35 -38.55 -34.69
N LEU A 640 5.68 -37.32 -34.29
CA LEU A 640 5.75 -36.18 -35.20
C LEU A 640 6.73 -36.42 -36.35
N LYS A 641 7.91 -36.95 -36.04
CA LYS A 641 8.94 -37.28 -37.04
C LYS A 641 8.47 -38.35 -38.02
N ARG A 642 7.73 -39.37 -37.57
CA ARG A 642 7.17 -40.41 -38.44
C ARG A 642 6.12 -39.87 -39.39
N ALA A 643 5.20 -39.06 -38.87
CA ALA A 643 4.18 -38.41 -39.69
C ALA A 643 4.81 -37.45 -40.73
N ASP A 644 5.84 -36.69 -40.34
CA ASP A 644 6.63 -35.84 -41.25
C ASP A 644 7.35 -36.66 -42.34
N LEU A 645 8.01 -37.77 -41.97
CA LEU A 645 8.63 -38.66 -42.95
C LEU A 645 7.61 -39.24 -43.95
N ALA A 646 6.42 -39.61 -43.49
CA ALA A 646 5.34 -40.08 -44.36
C ALA A 646 4.83 -38.96 -45.29
N MET A 647 4.72 -37.73 -44.79
CA MET A 647 4.37 -36.56 -45.61
C MET A 647 5.43 -36.31 -46.68
N TYR A 648 6.71 -36.50 -46.36
CA TYR A 648 7.80 -36.35 -47.33
C TYR A 648 7.73 -37.45 -48.41
N GLN A 649 7.33 -38.67 -48.04
CA GLN A 649 7.02 -39.72 -48.99
C GLN A 649 5.84 -39.36 -49.90
N ALA A 650 4.80 -38.71 -49.38
CA ALA A 650 3.70 -38.19 -50.21
C ALA A 650 4.21 -37.13 -51.22
N LYS A 651 5.10 -36.22 -50.80
CA LYS A 651 5.74 -35.25 -51.70
C LYS A 651 6.57 -35.90 -52.80
N SER A 652 7.36 -36.92 -52.46
CA SER A 652 8.22 -37.62 -53.43
C SER A 652 7.43 -38.53 -54.37
N ALA A 653 6.26 -39.02 -53.94
CA ALA A 653 5.32 -39.81 -54.72
C ALA A 653 4.48 -38.99 -55.73
N GLY A 654 4.76 -37.70 -55.89
CA GLY A 654 4.08 -36.84 -56.86
C GLY A 654 3.28 -35.69 -56.25
N ARG A 655 3.27 -35.55 -54.91
CA ARG A 655 2.45 -34.57 -54.15
C ARG A 655 0.95 -34.85 -54.29
N ASN A 656 0.12 -34.02 -53.65
CA ASN A 656 -1.33 -34.14 -53.68
C ASN A 656 -1.82 -35.58 -53.39
N THR A 657 -1.35 -36.16 -52.28
CA THR A 657 -1.67 -37.54 -51.89
C THR A 657 -1.51 -37.74 -50.38
N ILE A 658 -2.01 -38.88 -49.89
CA ILE A 658 -1.94 -39.32 -48.50
C ILE A 658 -1.03 -40.55 -48.44
N ARG A 659 -0.12 -40.61 -47.45
CA ARG A 659 0.72 -41.79 -47.19
C ARG A 659 0.80 -42.10 -45.71
N PHE A 660 0.67 -43.38 -45.37
CA PHE A 660 0.95 -43.88 -44.02
C PHE A 660 2.44 -44.16 -43.84
N PHE A 661 2.95 -43.90 -42.63
CA PHE A 661 4.34 -44.20 -42.27
C PHE A 661 4.63 -45.71 -42.29
N ASP A 662 3.68 -46.53 -41.78
CA ASP A 662 3.82 -47.98 -41.71
C ASP A 662 3.32 -48.64 -43.02
N PRO A 663 4.18 -49.39 -43.75
CA PRO A 663 3.78 -50.09 -44.97
C PRO A 663 2.64 -51.10 -44.78
N ALA A 664 2.52 -51.73 -43.61
CA ALA A 664 1.42 -52.64 -43.32
C ALA A 664 0.08 -51.90 -43.22
N MET A 665 0.09 -50.67 -42.70
CA MET A 665 -1.11 -49.82 -42.63
C MET A 665 -1.53 -49.33 -44.00
N GLN A 666 -0.56 -48.91 -44.81
CA GLN A 666 -0.79 -48.54 -46.20
C GLN A 666 -1.45 -49.71 -46.98
N ALA A 667 -0.94 -50.93 -46.81
CA ALA A 667 -1.51 -52.12 -47.47
C ALA A 667 -2.91 -52.48 -46.95
N ALA A 668 -3.16 -52.35 -45.64
CA ALA A 668 -4.46 -52.66 -45.04
C ALA A 668 -5.57 -51.72 -45.54
N VAL A 669 -5.24 -50.44 -45.66
CA VAL A 669 -6.10 -49.41 -46.28
C VAL A 669 -6.42 -49.75 -47.73
N GLU A 670 -5.39 -50.05 -48.53
CA GLU A 670 -5.56 -50.41 -49.95
C GLU A 670 -6.43 -51.67 -50.12
N GLN A 671 -6.18 -52.70 -49.31
CA GLN A 671 -6.98 -53.93 -49.32
C GLN A 671 -8.45 -53.69 -48.94
N ARG A 672 -8.72 -52.77 -48.00
CA ARG A 672 -10.08 -52.42 -47.59
C ARG A 672 -10.81 -51.67 -48.70
N ALA A 673 -10.14 -50.74 -49.38
CA ALA A 673 -10.69 -50.03 -50.53
C ALA A 673 -11.03 -50.98 -51.70
N GLU A 674 -10.15 -51.94 -52.00
CA GLU A 674 -10.43 -53.00 -52.98
C GLU A 674 -11.66 -53.83 -52.58
N MET A 675 -11.76 -54.23 -51.31
CA MET A 675 -12.88 -55.03 -50.82
C MET A 675 -14.21 -54.27 -50.90
N GLU A 676 -14.22 -52.94 -50.72
CA GLU A 676 -15.41 -52.12 -50.92
C GLU A 676 -15.86 -52.16 -52.39
N VAL A 677 -14.93 -52.01 -53.33
CA VAL A 677 -15.22 -52.09 -54.77
C VAL A 677 -15.76 -53.47 -55.12
N ASP A 678 -15.12 -54.53 -54.63
CA ASP A 678 -15.54 -55.92 -54.84
C ASP A 678 -16.95 -56.16 -54.26
N LEU A 679 -17.29 -55.60 -53.09
CA LEU A 679 -18.62 -55.71 -52.48
C LEU A 679 -19.72 -55.06 -53.32
N ARG A 680 -19.45 -53.90 -53.93
CA ARG A 680 -20.42 -53.25 -54.84
C ARG A 680 -20.69 -54.13 -56.05
N GLN A 681 -19.63 -54.70 -56.64
CA GLN A 681 -19.76 -55.61 -57.77
C GLN A 681 -20.45 -56.93 -57.40
N ALA A 682 -20.22 -57.44 -56.19
CA ALA A 682 -20.81 -58.69 -55.72
C ALA A 682 -22.35 -58.67 -55.71
N LEU A 683 -22.94 -57.52 -55.38
CA LEU A 683 -24.38 -57.33 -55.41
C LEU A 683 -24.94 -57.35 -56.83
N GLU A 684 -24.27 -56.67 -57.77
CA GLU A 684 -24.67 -56.61 -59.19
C GLU A 684 -24.51 -57.96 -59.89
N GLN A 685 -23.46 -58.71 -59.53
CA GLN A 685 -23.09 -59.99 -60.15
C GLN A 685 -23.67 -61.22 -59.44
N GLN A 686 -24.60 -61.02 -58.48
CA GLN A 686 -25.27 -62.10 -57.73
C GLN A 686 -24.30 -63.09 -57.06
N GLN A 687 -23.23 -62.57 -56.44
CA GLN A 687 -22.20 -63.39 -55.78
C GLN A 687 -22.54 -63.76 -54.32
N PHE A 688 -23.70 -63.31 -53.82
CA PHE A 688 -24.20 -63.64 -52.49
C PHE A 688 -25.09 -64.87 -52.51
N ALA A 689 -24.99 -65.67 -51.45
CA ALA A 689 -25.83 -66.83 -51.21
C ALA A 689 -26.29 -66.88 -49.75
N LEU A 690 -27.44 -67.52 -49.49
CA LEU A 690 -27.87 -67.85 -48.14
C LEU A 690 -27.58 -69.32 -47.87
N HIS A 691 -26.87 -69.57 -46.77
CA HIS A 691 -26.77 -70.89 -46.15
C HIS A 691 -27.74 -70.98 -44.99
N TYR A 692 -28.18 -72.18 -44.65
CA TYR A 692 -29.15 -72.44 -43.60
C TYR A 692 -28.54 -73.33 -42.54
N GLN A 693 -28.63 -72.92 -41.28
CA GLN A 693 -28.22 -73.74 -40.15
C GLN A 693 -29.43 -74.19 -39.34
N ILE A 694 -29.46 -75.47 -38.98
CA ILE A 694 -30.57 -76.10 -38.27
C ILE A 694 -30.67 -75.65 -36.81
N GLN A 695 -31.90 -75.41 -36.34
CA GLN A 695 -32.23 -75.17 -34.93
C GLN A 695 -33.15 -76.29 -34.42
N LEU A 696 -32.78 -76.90 -33.29
CA LEU A 696 -33.55 -77.97 -32.65
C LEU A 696 -34.16 -77.51 -31.33
N ASP A 697 -35.34 -78.02 -30.97
CA ASP A 697 -35.91 -77.81 -29.64
C ASP A 697 -35.24 -78.68 -28.56
N SER A 698 -35.65 -78.52 -27.30
CA SER A 698 -35.14 -79.29 -26.17
C SER A 698 -35.30 -80.81 -26.33
N ASP A 699 -36.34 -81.26 -27.05
CA ASP A 699 -36.64 -82.67 -27.32
C ASP A 699 -35.87 -83.21 -28.54
N GLY A 700 -35.07 -82.37 -29.21
CA GLY A 700 -34.33 -82.72 -30.43
C GLY A 700 -35.18 -82.69 -31.71
N ARG A 701 -36.37 -82.11 -31.70
CA ARG A 701 -37.21 -81.93 -32.88
C ARG A 701 -36.82 -80.67 -33.64
N LEU A 702 -37.13 -80.68 -34.95
CA LEU A 702 -36.90 -79.54 -35.84
C LEU A 702 -37.74 -78.34 -35.40
N ARG A 703 -37.09 -77.24 -35.03
CA ARG A 703 -37.73 -75.99 -34.60
C ARG A 703 -37.67 -74.90 -35.68
N GLY A 704 -36.52 -74.77 -36.35
CA GLY A 704 -36.30 -73.71 -37.31
C GLY A 704 -34.95 -73.80 -38.00
N ALA A 705 -34.59 -72.72 -38.69
CA ALA A 705 -33.28 -72.54 -39.28
C ALA A 705 -32.85 -71.07 -39.21
N GLU A 706 -31.56 -70.82 -39.21
CA GLU A 706 -30.97 -69.48 -39.37
C GLU A 706 -30.41 -69.31 -40.77
N ALA A 707 -30.80 -68.22 -41.45
CA ALA A 707 -30.25 -67.81 -42.72
C ALA A 707 -28.96 -67.00 -42.52
N LEU A 708 -27.86 -67.55 -43.02
CA LEU A 708 -26.52 -67.01 -42.87
C LEU A 708 -25.98 -66.58 -44.23
N LEU A 709 -25.69 -65.28 -44.36
CA LEU A 709 -25.13 -64.71 -45.58
C LEU A 709 -23.76 -65.30 -45.89
N ARG A 710 -23.49 -65.58 -47.17
CA ARG A 710 -22.19 -66.02 -47.68
C ARG A 710 -21.85 -65.24 -48.93
N TRP A 711 -20.57 -64.90 -49.09
CA TRP A 711 -20.05 -64.27 -50.29
C TRP A 711 -19.06 -65.19 -50.97
N THR A 712 -19.32 -65.56 -52.22
CA THR A 712 -18.38 -66.35 -53.02
C THR A 712 -17.73 -65.46 -54.07
N HIS A 713 -16.51 -65.01 -53.77
CA HIS A 713 -15.76 -64.14 -54.65
C HIS A 713 -15.00 -64.94 -55.72
N PRO A 714 -15.08 -64.59 -57.03
CA PRO A 714 -14.46 -65.34 -58.11
C PRO A 714 -12.94 -65.53 -58.00
N GLY A 715 -12.23 -64.55 -57.43
CA GLY A 715 -10.78 -64.60 -57.28
C GLY A 715 -10.29 -64.99 -55.88
N ARG A 716 -11.10 -64.74 -54.83
CA ARG A 716 -10.70 -64.91 -53.41
C ARG A 716 -11.33 -66.14 -52.76
N GLY A 717 -12.29 -66.80 -53.42
CA GLY A 717 -13.03 -67.92 -52.86
C GLY A 717 -14.15 -67.46 -51.91
N ALA A 718 -14.50 -68.30 -50.94
CA ALA A 718 -15.54 -67.99 -49.97
C ALA A 718 -15.03 -66.99 -48.92
N ILE A 719 -15.68 -65.82 -48.82
CA ILE A 719 -15.37 -64.77 -47.85
C ILE A 719 -16.42 -64.83 -46.73
N GLY A 720 -15.96 -64.89 -45.48
CA GLY A 720 -16.83 -64.99 -44.30
C GLY A 720 -17.53 -63.67 -43.97
N PRO A 721 -18.74 -63.69 -43.38
CA PRO A 721 -19.46 -62.47 -42.97
C PRO A 721 -18.66 -61.53 -42.08
N SER A 722 -17.84 -62.07 -41.17
CA SER A 722 -17.00 -61.28 -40.27
C SER A 722 -15.99 -60.39 -40.99
N GLU A 723 -15.61 -60.73 -42.23
CA GLU A 723 -14.64 -59.94 -43.00
C GLU A 723 -15.30 -58.76 -43.74
N PHE A 724 -16.52 -58.93 -44.23
CA PHE A 724 -17.13 -57.94 -45.15
C PHE A 724 -18.38 -57.24 -44.60
N VAL A 725 -19.09 -57.81 -43.63
CA VAL A 725 -20.29 -57.19 -43.04
C VAL A 725 -19.94 -55.88 -42.32
N PRO A 726 -18.86 -55.77 -41.52
CA PRO A 726 -18.47 -54.49 -40.90
C PRO A 726 -18.23 -53.40 -41.95
N LEU A 727 -17.53 -53.75 -43.03
CA LEU A 727 -17.27 -52.82 -44.15
C LEU A 727 -18.58 -52.42 -44.86
N ALA A 728 -19.49 -53.37 -45.08
CA ALA A 728 -20.80 -53.09 -45.67
C ALA A 728 -21.65 -52.18 -44.78
N GLU A 729 -21.57 -52.33 -43.45
CA GLU A 729 -22.26 -51.46 -42.50
C GLU A 729 -21.73 -50.04 -42.52
N GLU A 730 -20.41 -49.85 -42.54
CA GLU A 730 -19.75 -48.54 -42.60
C GLU A 730 -20.06 -47.80 -43.90
N THR A 731 -19.94 -48.50 -45.04
CA THR A 731 -20.15 -47.93 -46.39
C THR A 731 -21.64 -47.80 -46.75
N GLY A 732 -22.54 -48.38 -45.96
CA GLY A 732 -23.98 -48.40 -46.20
C GLY A 732 -24.44 -49.44 -47.22
N LEU A 733 -23.53 -50.24 -47.77
CA LEU A 733 -23.85 -51.38 -48.65
C LEU A 733 -24.62 -52.49 -47.94
N ILE A 734 -24.63 -52.50 -46.60
CA ILE A 734 -25.47 -53.42 -45.82
C ILE A 734 -26.97 -53.23 -46.08
N LEU A 735 -27.41 -52.03 -46.48
CA LEU A 735 -28.82 -51.75 -46.74
C LEU A 735 -29.34 -52.52 -47.98
N PRO A 736 -28.72 -52.41 -49.16
CA PRO A 736 -29.13 -53.21 -50.31
C PRO A 736 -28.84 -54.71 -50.13
N ILE A 737 -27.77 -55.10 -49.44
CA ILE A 737 -27.50 -56.52 -49.12
C ILE A 737 -28.61 -57.06 -48.20
N GLY A 738 -28.95 -56.36 -47.13
CA GLY A 738 -30.00 -56.77 -46.19
C GLY A 738 -31.39 -56.83 -46.82
N ARG A 739 -31.67 -55.98 -47.82
CA ARG A 739 -32.87 -56.10 -48.65
C ARG A 739 -32.90 -57.43 -49.41
N TRP A 740 -31.82 -57.73 -50.13
CA TRP A 740 -31.68 -58.98 -50.88
C TRP A 740 -31.78 -60.21 -49.96
N VAL A 741 -31.19 -60.17 -48.77
CA VAL A 741 -31.29 -61.22 -47.75
C VAL A 741 -32.76 -61.45 -47.35
N LEU A 742 -33.48 -60.38 -46.98
CA LEU A 742 -34.90 -60.49 -46.59
C LEU A 742 -35.78 -61.03 -47.72
N GLU A 743 -35.59 -60.55 -48.95
CA GLU A 743 -36.35 -61.01 -50.12
C GLU A 743 -36.10 -62.49 -50.40
N THR A 744 -34.83 -62.91 -50.35
CA THR A 744 -34.44 -64.31 -50.57
C THR A 744 -34.97 -65.22 -49.46
N ALA A 745 -34.84 -64.80 -48.20
CA ALA A 745 -35.34 -65.53 -47.03
C ALA A 745 -36.87 -65.68 -47.04
N CYS A 746 -37.61 -64.60 -47.36
CA CYS A 746 -39.07 -64.65 -47.44
C CYS A 746 -39.54 -65.50 -48.63
N THR A 747 -38.82 -65.46 -49.76
CA THR A 747 -39.10 -66.34 -50.90
C THR A 747 -38.87 -67.81 -50.53
N GLN A 748 -37.79 -68.11 -49.80
CA GLN A 748 -37.50 -69.47 -49.33
C GLN A 748 -38.56 -69.95 -48.33
N LEU A 749 -38.98 -69.11 -47.38
CA LEU A 749 -40.06 -69.43 -46.44
C LEU A 749 -41.33 -69.83 -47.18
N ARG A 750 -41.76 -69.06 -48.20
CA ARG A 750 -42.93 -69.40 -49.00
C ARG A 750 -42.78 -70.75 -49.69
N GLN A 751 -41.60 -71.07 -50.23
CA GLN A 751 -41.36 -72.36 -50.88
C GLN A 751 -41.40 -73.53 -49.88
N TRP A 752 -40.91 -73.32 -48.66
CA TRP A 752 -40.95 -74.34 -47.61
C TRP A 752 -42.35 -74.64 -47.08
N GLU A 753 -43.32 -73.74 -47.24
CA GLU A 753 -44.71 -74.01 -46.86
C GLU A 753 -45.33 -75.18 -47.62
N ASP A 754 -44.90 -75.37 -48.87
CA ASP A 754 -45.37 -76.47 -49.72
C ASP A 754 -44.65 -77.80 -49.41
N HIS A 755 -43.57 -77.78 -48.62
CA HIS A 755 -42.77 -78.96 -48.28
C HIS A 755 -43.20 -79.59 -46.94
N ALA A 756 -43.46 -80.90 -46.91
CA ALA A 756 -44.03 -81.58 -45.74
C ALA A 756 -43.21 -81.43 -44.44
N ILE A 757 -41.88 -81.48 -44.55
CA ILE A 757 -40.96 -81.40 -43.41
C ILE A 757 -40.72 -79.94 -43.01
N CYS A 758 -40.68 -79.02 -43.98
CA CYS A 758 -40.27 -77.63 -43.75
C CYS A 758 -41.43 -76.69 -43.46
N ARG A 759 -42.69 -77.11 -43.71
CA ARG A 759 -43.88 -76.26 -43.62
C ARG A 759 -44.13 -75.61 -42.27
N ASN A 760 -43.46 -76.01 -41.20
CA ASN A 760 -43.64 -75.43 -39.87
C ASN A 760 -42.34 -74.79 -39.34
N LEU A 761 -41.28 -74.76 -40.15
CA LEU A 761 -40.01 -74.16 -39.75
C LEU A 761 -40.14 -72.65 -39.68
N LYS A 762 -39.57 -72.09 -38.61
CA LYS A 762 -39.30 -70.66 -38.52
C LYS A 762 -37.93 -70.39 -39.12
N LEU A 763 -37.81 -69.31 -39.90
CA LEU A 763 -36.54 -68.86 -40.45
C LEU A 763 -36.09 -67.58 -39.76
N ALA A 764 -34.93 -67.65 -39.13
CA ALA A 764 -34.23 -66.52 -38.52
C ALA A 764 -33.40 -65.77 -39.57
N VAL A 765 -33.45 -64.44 -39.54
CA VAL A 765 -32.68 -63.54 -40.40
C VAL A 765 -32.05 -62.44 -39.55
N ASN A 766 -30.73 -62.34 -39.62
CA ASN A 766 -29.95 -61.28 -38.98
C ASN A 766 -30.19 -59.91 -39.62
N ILE A 767 -30.46 -58.91 -38.79
CA ILE A 767 -30.69 -57.52 -39.22
C ILE A 767 -29.65 -56.61 -38.59
N SER A 768 -28.91 -55.88 -39.42
CA SER A 768 -27.93 -54.89 -38.95
C SER A 768 -28.59 -53.70 -38.26
N ALA A 769 -27.84 -53.06 -37.34
CA ALA A 769 -28.28 -51.83 -36.69
C ALA A 769 -28.61 -50.72 -37.69
N ARG A 770 -27.81 -50.58 -38.75
CA ARG A 770 -28.03 -49.57 -39.79
C ARG A 770 -29.30 -49.86 -40.59
N GLN A 771 -29.60 -51.13 -40.89
CA GLN A 771 -30.82 -51.52 -41.59
C GLN A 771 -32.08 -51.28 -40.73
N PHE A 772 -32.05 -51.68 -39.46
CA PHE A 772 -33.20 -51.51 -38.56
C PHE A 772 -33.52 -50.03 -38.28
N ARG A 773 -32.49 -49.18 -38.18
CA ARG A 773 -32.64 -47.73 -37.98
C ARG A 773 -33.18 -47.00 -39.21
N HIS A 774 -33.08 -47.59 -40.40
CA HIS A 774 -33.60 -46.98 -41.62
C HIS A 774 -35.09 -46.61 -41.46
N PRO A 775 -35.52 -45.37 -41.78
CA PRO A 775 -36.90 -44.91 -41.54
C PRO A 775 -37.96 -45.79 -42.22
N GLU A 776 -37.64 -46.32 -43.40
CA GLU A 776 -38.57 -47.14 -44.20
C GLU A 776 -38.46 -48.64 -43.91
N PHE A 777 -37.70 -49.07 -42.90
CA PHE A 777 -37.45 -50.50 -42.65
C PHE A 777 -38.75 -51.32 -42.47
N VAL A 778 -39.71 -50.79 -41.71
CA VAL A 778 -41.00 -51.47 -41.47
C VAL A 778 -41.79 -51.66 -42.76
N GLU A 779 -41.84 -50.62 -43.60
CA GLU A 779 -42.54 -50.66 -44.88
C GLU A 779 -41.83 -51.56 -45.89
N GLN A 780 -40.50 -51.62 -45.85
CA GLN A 780 -39.73 -52.55 -46.65
C GLN A 780 -40.04 -54.01 -46.29
N VAL A 781 -40.03 -54.37 -45.00
CA VAL A 781 -40.37 -55.74 -44.54
C VAL A 781 -41.82 -56.08 -44.91
N ARG A 782 -42.75 -55.15 -44.72
CA ARG A 782 -44.16 -55.31 -45.13
C ARG A 782 -44.26 -55.61 -46.63
N ALA A 783 -43.60 -54.81 -47.46
CA ALA A 783 -43.62 -54.99 -48.91
C ALA A 783 -43.02 -56.34 -49.33
N THR A 784 -41.89 -56.75 -48.71
CA THR A 784 -41.25 -58.04 -48.98
C THR A 784 -42.17 -59.21 -48.64
N LEU A 785 -42.82 -59.20 -47.46
CA LEU A 785 -43.78 -60.25 -47.06
C LEU A 785 -45.00 -60.30 -47.98
N GLN A 786 -45.54 -59.14 -48.37
CA GLN A 786 -46.66 -59.06 -49.32
C GLN A 786 -46.28 -59.59 -50.70
N HIS A 787 -45.07 -59.30 -51.16
CA HIS A 787 -44.59 -59.72 -52.47
C HIS A 787 -44.27 -61.22 -52.53
N SER A 788 -43.62 -61.77 -51.49
CA SER A 788 -43.30 -63.20 -51.44
C SER A 788 -44.50 -64.08 -51.06
N GLY A 789 -45.48 -63.51 -50.34
CA GLY A 789 -46.62 -64.24 -49.79
C GLY A 789 -46.28 -65.17 -48.62
N ALA A 790 -45.10 -65.00 -48.00
CA ALA A 790 -44.69 -65.83 -46.85
C ALA A 790 -45.52 -65.52 -45.60
N ASP A 791 -45.83 -66.54 -44.80
CA ASP A 791 -46.47 -66.35 -43.50
C ASP A 791 -45.54 -65.56 -42.55
N PRO A 792 -45.93 -64.33 -42.13
CA PRO A 792 -45.10 -63.50 -41.27
C PRO A 792 -44.75 -64.16 -39.93
N SER A 793 -45.60 -65.07 -39.44
CA SER A 793 -45.37 -65.77 -38.15
C SER A 793 -44.17 -66.73 -38.17
N ARG A 794 -43.65 -67.02 -39.36
CA ARG A 794 -42.48 -67.89 -39.59
C ARG A 794 -41.20 -67.10 -39.81
N LEU A 795 -41.29 -65.79 -40.05
CA LEU A 795 -40.13 -64.92 -40.13
C LEU A 795 -39.74 -64.44 -38.74
N LYS A 796 -38.54 -64.80 -38.32
CA LYS A 796 -37.91 -64.31 -37.09
C LYS A 796 -36.80 -63.34 -37.47
N LEU A 797 -36.86 -62.14 -36.92
CA LEU A 797 -35.83 -61.11 -37.12
C LEU A 797 -34.91 -61.11 -35.91
N GLU A 798 -33.61 -61.26 -36.17
CA GLU A 798 -32.56 -61.29 -35.15
C GLU A 798 -31.86 -59.93 -35.09
N LEU A 799 -31.77 -59.38 -33.88
CA LEU A 799 -31.20 -58.07 -33.60
C LEU A 799 -30.13 -58.24 -32.53
N THR A 800 -28.97 -57.62 -32.71
CA THR A 800 -27.91 -57.66 -31.69
C THR A 800 -28.27 -56.81 -30.48
N GLU A 801 -27.71 -57.16 -29.31
CA GLU A 801 -27.91 -56.45 -28.05
C GLU A 801 -27.61 -54.94 -28.15
N THR A 802 -26.49 -54.58 -28.81
CA THR A 802 -25.99 -53.20 -28.93
C THR A 802 -26.95 -52.27 -29.69
N LEU A 803 -27.76 -52.82 -30.61
CA LEU A 803 -28.70 -52.07 -31.43
C LEU A 803 -29.76 -51.35 -30.59
N VAL A 804 -30.19 -51.98 -29.50
CA VAL A 804 -31.33 -51.62 -28.65
C VAL A 804 -31.09 -50.36 -27.80
N LEU A 805 -29.82 -50.03 -27.50
CA LEU A 805 -29.47 -49.05 -26.47
C LEU A 805 -29.52 -47.58 -26.93
N ASP A 806 -29.49 -47.30 -28.24
CA ASP A 806 -29.37 -45.92 -28.75
C ASP A 806 -30.71 -45.15 -28.79
N ASP A 807 -31.79 -45.77 -29.28
CA ASP A 807 -33.15 -45.19 -29.32
C ASP A 807 -34.20 -46.28 -29.10
N ILE A 808 -34.52 -46.51 -27.82
CA ILE A 808 -35.45 -47.56 -27.42
C ILE A 808 -36.88 -47.27 -27.84
N ASP A 809 -37.29 -46.00 -27.93
CA ASP A 809 -38.66 -45.64 -28.26
C ASP A 809 -38.93 -45.85 -29.76
N ASP A 810 -38.00 -45.50 -30.64
CA ASP A 810 -38.06 -45.89 -32.06
C ASP A 810 -38.03 -47.41 -32.22
N THR A 811 -37.16 -48.08 -31.48
CA THR A 811 -37.02 -49.55 -31.54
C THR A 811 -38.31 -50.25 -31.14
N VAL A 812 -38.91 -49.91 -30.00
CA VAL A 812 -40.18 -50.47 -29.54
C VAL A 812 -41.29 -50.19 -30.55
N ARG A 813 -41.37 -48.97 -31.13
CA ARG A 813 -42.37 -48.63 -32.15
C ARG A 813 -42.24 -49.52 -33.39
N LYS A 814 -41.04 -49.65 -33.95
CA LYS A 814 -40.79 -50.48 -35.16
C LYS A 814 -41.04 -51.96 -34.90
N MET A 815 -40.53 -52.49 -33.78
CA MET A 815 -40.76 -53.90 -33.43
C MET A 815 -42.25 -54.18 -33.23
N SER A 816 -42.99 -53.29 -32.55
CA SER A 816 -44.43 -53.46 -32.35
C SER A 816 -45.21 -53.45 -33.67
N ALA A 817 -44.84 -52.56 -34.60
CA ALA A 817 -45.45 -52.51 -35.93
C ALA A 817 -45.22 -53.80 -36.73
N LEU A 818 -44.01 -54.36 -36.68
CA LEU A 818 -43.67 -55.62 -37.35
C LEU A 818 -44.29 -56.84 -36.66
N LYS A 819 -44.37 -56.83 -35.32
CA LYS A 819 -45.05 -57.89 -34.56
C LYS A 819 -46.55 -57.93 -34.85
N ALA A 820 -47.17 -56.76 -35.08
CA ALA A 820 -48.55 -56.67 -35.54
C ALA A 820 -48.77 -57.25 -36.94
N LEU A 821 -47.73 -57.34 -37.79
CA LEU A 821 -47.78 -58.10 -39.05
C LEU A 821 -47.68 -59.61 -38.84
N GLY A 822 -47.15 -60.04 -37.69
CA GLY A 822 -46.96 -61.44 -37.31
C GLY A 822 -45.50 -61.84 -37.09
N CYS A 823 -44.53 -61.00 -37.47
CA CYS A 823 -43.11 -61.29 -37.31
C CYS A 823 -42.73 -61.58 -35.85
N ARG A 824 -41.70 -62.41 -35.67
CA ARG A 824 -41.11 -62.71 -34.36
C ARG A 824 -39.76 -62.02 -34.22
N PHE A 825 -39.34 -61.78 -32.99
CA PHE A 825 -38.06 -61.16 -32.68
C PHE A 825 -37.23 -62.02 -31.75
N SER A 826 -35.94 -62.14 -32.06
CA SER A 826 -34.94 -62.70 -31.16
C SER A 826 -33.81 -61.71 -30.95
N LEU A 827 -33.28 -61.68 -29.73
CA LEU A 827 -32.13 -60.86 -29.39
C LEU A 827 -30.88 -61.73 -29.46
N ASP A 828 -29.94 -61.34 -30.32
CA ASP A 828 -28.69 -62.04 -30.59
C ASP A 828 -27.50 -61.50 -29.79
N ASP A 829 -26.44 -62.31 -29.68
CA ASP A 829 -25.19 -62.05 -28.93
C ASP A 829 -25.41 -61.69 -27.45
N PHE A 830 -26.48 -62.18 -26.82
CA PHE A 830 -26.90 -61.70 -25.51
C PHE A 830 -25.91 -62.08 -24.39
N GLY A 831 -25.49 -61.08 -23.62
CA GLY A 831 -24.54 -61.21 -22.50
C GLY A 831 -23.14 -60.68 -22.81
N THR A 832 -22.86 -60.34 -24.07
CA THR A 832 -21.60 -59.72 -24.49
C THR A 832 -21.61 -58.18 -24.31
N GLY A 833 -22.78 -57.59 -24.09
CA GLY A 833 -23.00 -56.15 -23.91
C GLY A 833 -23.49 -55.72 -22.51
N TYR A 834 -23.80 -54.43 -22.37
CA TYR A 834 -24.32 -53.81 -21.13
C TYR A 834 -25.85 -53.63 -21.20
N SER A 835 -26.62 -54.71 -21.25
CA SER A 835 -28.08 -54.60 -21.19
C SER A 835 -28.60 -54.17 -19.82
N SER A 836 -29.33 -53.06 -19.79
CA SER A 836 -30.20 -52.75 -18.65
C SER A 836 -31.44 -53.64 -18.70
N LEU A 837 -31.62 -54.49 -17.69
CA LEU A 837 -32.83 -55.28 -17.45
C LEU A 837 -34.14 -54.47 -17.60
N ALA A 838 -34.09 -53.17 -17.29
CA ALA A 838 -35.23 -52.28 -17.42
C ALA A 838 -35.68 -52.09 -18.89
N TYR A 839 -34.73 -52.12 -19.84
CA TYR A 839 -35.00 -51.97 -21.26
C TYR A 839 -35.51 -53.26 -21.88
N LEU A 840 -34.92 -54.39 -21.51
CA LEU A 840 -35.31 -55.69 -22.04
C LEU A 840 -36.80 -55.99 -21.78
N ARG A 841 -37.33 -55.56 -20.63
CA ARG A 841 -38.75 -55.67 -20.29
C ARG A 841 -39.69 -54.88 -21.22
N ARG A 842 -39.22 -53.81 -21.86
CA ARG A 842 -40.04 -52.95 -22.73
C ARG A 842 -40.13 -53.47 -24.17
N LEU A 843 -39.18 -54.31 -24.58
CA LEU A 843 -39.07 -54.78 -25.95
C LEU A 843 -40.03 -55.95 -26.19
N PRO A 844 -40.76 -55.98 -27.31
CA PRO A 844 -41.67 -57.08 -27.63
C PRO A 844 -40.91 -58.29 -28.21
N LEU A 845 -39.91 -58.79 -27.48
CA LEU A 845 -39.11 -59.97 -27.83
C LEU A 845 -39.92 -61.26 -27.68
N ASP A 846 -39.50 -62.31 -28.40
CA ASP A 846 -40.03 -63.67 -28.26
C ASP A 846 -38.96 -64.66 -27.78
N GLU A 847 -37.69 -64.36 -28.05
CA GLU A 847 -36.57 -65.27 -27.80
C GLU A 847 -35.27 -64.50 -27.48
N LEU A 848 -34.39 -65.12 -26.69
CA LEU A 848 -33.02 -64.68 -26.43
C LEU A 848 -32.04 -65.76 -26.91
N LYS A 849 -31.04 -65.37 -27.70
CA LYS A 849 -29.93 -66.24 -28.11
C LYS A 849 -28.74 -66.02 -27.18
N ILE A 850 -28.24 -67.11 -26.59
CA ILE A 850 -27.07 -67.13 -25.72
C ILE A 850 -25.85 -67.25 -26.62
N ASP A 851 -24.96 -66.25 -26.54
CA ASP A 851 -23.78 -66.17 -27.38
C ASP A 851 -22.86 -67.39 -27.24
N GLN A 852 -22.25 -67.78 -28.37
CA GLN A 852 -21.36 -68.93 -28.45
C GLN A 852 -20.14 -68.82 -27.52
N SER A 853 -19.68 -67.61 -27.17
CA SER A 853 -18.49 -67.45 -26.33
C SER A 853 -18.72 -68.04 -24.93
N PHE A 854 -19.91 -67.90 -24.36
CA PHE A 854 -20.28 -68.49 -23.08
C PHE A 854 -20.60 -69.99 -23.19
N VAL A 855 -21.06 -70.46 -24.35
CA VAL A 855 -21.38 -71.87 -24.56
C VAL A 855 -20.13 -72.72 -24.79
N ARG A 856 -19.12 -72.17 -25.45
CA ARG A 856 -17.89 -72.88 -25.83
C ARG A 856 -17.20 -73.49 -24.60
N ASP A 857 -17.01 -72.70 -23.56
CA ASP A 857 -16.20 -73.06 -22.39
C ASP A 857 -17.05 -73.41 -21.14
N ILE A 858 -18.38 -73.55 -21.30
CA ILE A 858 -19.38 -73.75 -20.22
C ILE A 858 -19.15 -74.96 -19.30
N THR A 859 -18.44 -75.98 -19.78
CA THR A 859 -18.14 -77.19 -18.99
C THR A 859 -16.82 -77.10 -18.24
N ILE A 860 -16.05 -76.02 -18.46
CA ILE A 860 -14.67 -75.84 -17.98
C ILE A 860 -14.59 -74.58 -17.12
N ASP A 861 -15.18 -73.46 -17.55
CA ASP A 861 -15.19 -72.20 -16.81
C ASP A 861 -16.45 -72.05 -15.95
N SER A 862 -16.25 -71.93 -14.63
CA SER A 862 -17.32 -71.68 -13.66
C SER A 862 -18.03 -70.34 -13.84
N ASN A 863 -17.38 -69.37 -14.48
CA ASN A 863 -17.95 -68.06 -14.73
C ASN A 863 -18.94 -68.11 -15.90
N ASP A 864 -18.56 -68.72 -17.02
CA ASP A 864 -19.46 -68.93 -18.17
C ASP A 864 -20.68 -69.78 -17.78
N ASP A 865 -20.46 -70.83 -16.97
CA ASP A 865 -21.52 -71.62 -16.33
C ASP A 865 -22.52 -70.74 -15.53
N ALA A 866 -22.01 -69.83 -14.70
CA ALA A 866 -22.85 -68.91 -13.92
C ALA A 866 -23.62 -67.93 -14.81
N ILE A 867 -22.98 -67.37 -15.84
CA ILE A 867 -23.59 -66.42 -16.78
C ILE A 867 -24.74 -67.09 -17.53
N VAL A 868 -24.52 -68.27 -18.11
CA VAL A 868 -25.56 -68.98 -18.86
C VAL A 868 -26.76 -69.33 -18.00
N ARG A 869 -26.54 -69.78 -16.74
CA ARG A 869 -27.64 -70.01 -15.80
C ARG A 869 -28.44 -68.74 -15.49
N ALA A 870 -27.76 -67.61 -15.33
CA ALA A 870 -28.40 -66.32 -15.08
C ALA A 870 -29.24 -65.86 -16.29
N ILE A 871 -28.71 -66.01 -17.51
CA ILE A 871 -29.42 -65.68 -18.75
C ILE A 871 -30.70 -66.52 -18.88
N ILE A 872 -30.62 -67.84 -18.67
CA ILE A 872 -31.80 -68.73 -18.76
C ILE A 872 -32.86 -68.36 -17.71
N ALA A 873 -32.43 -68.13 -16.46
CA ALA A 873 -33.36 -67.75 -15.39
C ALA A 873 -34.07 -66.41 -15.65
N MET A 874 -33.35 -65.44 -16.22
CA MET A 874 -33.88 -64.14 -16.62
C MET A 874 -34.89 -64.27 -17.77
N ALA A 875 -34.54 -65.03 -18.82
CA ALA A 875 -35.42 -65.27 -19.96
C ALA A 875 -36.76 -65.85 -19.51
N HIS A 876 -36.72 -66.89 -18.65
CA HIS A 876 -37.91 -67.48 -18.05
C HIS A 876 -38.73 -66.47 -17.24
N SER A 877 -38.08 -65.60 -16.46
CA SER A 877 -38.76 -64.57 -15.66
C SER A 877 -39.46 -63.51 -16.51
N LEU A 878 -39.00 -63.30 -17.75
CA LEU A 878 -39.58 -62.38 -18.72
C LEU A 878 -40.55 -63.07 -19.69
N GLY A 879 -40.72 -64.39 -19.60
CA GLY A 879 -41.56 -65.17 -20.51
C GLY A 879 -40.99 -65.29 -21.92
N LEU A 880 -39.66 -65.26 -22.07
CA LEU A 880 -38.93 -65.38 -23.34
C LEU A 880 -38.38 -66.80 -23.51
N ASP A 881 -38.38 -67.30 -24.74
CA ASP A 881 -37.67 -68.54 -25.10
C ASP A 881 -36.15 -68.31 -25.11
N THR A 882 -35.38 -69.37 -24.92
CA THR A 882 -33.91 -69.35 -25.05
C THR A 882 -33.41 -70.28 -26.14
N VAL A 883 -32.43 -69.82 -26.90
CA VAL A 883 -31.64 -70.64 -27.84
C VAL A 883 -30.17 -70.51 -27.45
N ALA A 884 -29.46 -71.63 -27.36
CA ALA A 884 -28.01 -71.60 -27.17
C ALA A 884 -27.28 -71.82 -28.49
N GLU A 885 -26.34 -70.93 -28.80
CA GLU A 885 -25.52 -71.00 -30.01
C GLU A 885 -24.18 -71.68 -29.77
N GLY A 886 -23.52 -72.09 -30.86
CA GLY A 886 -22.19 -72.69 -30.77
C GLY A 886 -22.16 -74.01 -30.00
N VAL A 887 -23.26 -74.76 -29.96
CA VAL A 887 -23.28 -76.09 -29.34
C VAL A 887 -22.52 -77.07 -30.23
N GLU A 888 -21.32 -77.46 -29.80
CA GLU A 888 -20.41 -78.34 -30.55
C GLU A 888 -20.31 -79.73 -29.94
N THR A 889 -20.62 -79.89 -28.65
CA THR A 889 -20.48 -81.16 -27.92
C THR A 889 -21.75 -81.58 -27.21
N GLU A 890 -21.92 -82.90 -27.06
CA GLU A 890 -23.04 -83.47 -26.32
C GLU A 890 -23.05 -83.05 -24.84
N ALA A 891 -21.87 -82.79 -24.25
CA ALA A 891 -21.74 -82.30 -22.89
C ALA A 891 -22.34 -80.89 -22.72
N GLN A 892 -22.08 -79.97 -23.65
CA GLN A 892 -22.70 -78.64 -23.68
C GLN A 892 -24.22 -78.77 -23.83
N ARG A 893 -24.71 -79.61 -24.74
CA ARG A 893 -26.16 -79.85 -24.93
C ARG A 893 -26.84 -80.32 -23.64
N GLN A 894 -26.27 -81.34 -22.99
CA GLN A 894 -26.82 -81.87 -21.73
C GLN A 894 -26.76 -80.86 -20.59
N PHE A 895 -25.73 -80.03 -20.54
CA PHE A 895 -25.67 -78.93 -19.59
C PHE A 895 -26.83 -77.95 -19.81
N LEU A 896 -27.00 -77.45 -21.04
CA LEU A 896 -28.02 -76.45 -21.38
C LEU A 896 -29.44 -76.99 -21.18
N HIS A 897 -29.69 -78.25 -21.60
CA HIS A 897 -30.97 -78.92 -21.40
C HIS A 897 -31.34 -79.05 -19.91
N ARG A 898 -30.39 -79.45 -19.05
CA ARG A 898 -30.64 -79.60 -17.60
C ARG A 898 -31.01 -78.29 -16.92
N HIS A 899 -30.55 -77.16 -17.43
CA HIS A 899 -30.83 -75.84 -16.89
C HIS A 899 -32.06 -75.17 -17.54
N GLY A 900 -32.74 -75.87 -18.46
CA GLY A 900 -34.01 -75.43 -19.02
C GLY A 900 -33.90 -74.61 -20.30
N CYS A 901 -32.78 -74.66 -21.03
CA CYS A 901 -32.69 -74.01 -22.34
C CYS A 901 -33.65 -74.66 -23.35
N ASN A 902 -34.38 -73.84 -24.13
CA ASN A 902 -35.51 -74.31 -24.94
C ASN A 902 -35.08 -74.85 -26.32
N ALA A 903 -33.94 -74.42 -26.85
CA ALA A 903 -33.46 -74.82 -28.16
C ALA A 903 -31.94 -74.69 -28.31
N PHE A 904 -31.41 -75.37 -29.31
CA PHE A 904 -29.97 -75.49 -29.54
C PHE A 904 -29.63 -75.29 -31.01
N GLN A 905 -28.51 -74.62 -31.25
CA GLN A 905 -27.89 -74.41 -32.55
C GLN A 905 -26.38 -74.58 -32.45
N GLY A 906 -25.77 -75.23 -33.44
CA GLY A 906 -24.32 -75.41 -33.48
C GLY A 906 -23.87 -76.58 -34.33
N TYR A 907 -22.55 -76.75 -34.42
CA TYR A 907 -21.93 -77.76 -35.29
C TYR A 907 -22.17 -79.20 -34.84
N LEU A 908 -22.63 -79.43 -33.61
CA LEU A 908 -23.10 -80.75 -33.17
C LEU A 908 -24.25 -81.28 -34.05
N PHE A 909 -25.12 -80.39 -34.54
CA PHE A 909 -26.32 -80.76 -35.29
C PHE A 909 -26.15 -80.59 -36.80
N GLY A 910 -25.37 -79.59 -37.21
CA GLY A 910 -25.10 -79.31 -38.62
C GLY A 910 -24.35 -78.01 -38.81
N ARG A 911 -23.49 -77.98 -39.82
CA ARG A 911 -22.89 -76.72 -40.30
C ARG A 911 -23.91 -75.96 -41.16
N PRO A 912 -23.71 -74.65 -41.39
CA PRO A 912 -24.53 -73.91 -42.36
C PRO A 912 -24.36 -74.45 -43.77
N LEU A 913 -25.45 -74.92 -44.38
CA LEU A 913 -25.44 -75.57 -45.70
C LEU A 913 -26.19 -74.77 -46.76
N PRO A 914 -25.84 -74.89 -48.05
CA PRO A 914 -26.70 -74.43 -49.13
C PRO A 914 -28.09 -75.08 -49.03
N ARG A 915 -29.09 -74.40 -49.58
CA ARG A 915 -30.50 -74.85 -49.58
C ARG A 915 -30.67 -76.35 -49.88
N ASP A 916 -30.15 -76.81 -51.02
CA ASP A 916 -30.38 -78.18 -51.50
C ASP A 916 -29.79 -79.23 -50.54
N GLU A 917 -28.62 -78.95 -49.98
CA GLU A 917 -27.96 -79.80 -49.00
C GLU A 917 -28.68 -79.79 -47.65
N PHE A 918 -29.19 -78.63 -47.24
CA PHE A 918 -30.00 -78.47 -46.03
C PHE A 918 -31.31 -79.28 -46.11
N GLU A 919 -32.05 -79.17 -47.22
CA GLU A 919 -33.29 -79.93 -47.44
C GLU A 919 -33.05 -81.45 -47.46
N ALA A 920 -31.92 -81.89 -48.04
CA ALA A 920 -31.50 -83.29 -48.02
C ALA A 920 -31.14 -83.77 -46.61
N GLN A 921 -30.50 -82.93 -45.78
CA GLN A 921 -30.18 -83.24 -44.39
C GLN A 921 -31.46 -83.47 -43.56
N LEU A 922 -32.43 -82.57 -43.66
CA LEU A 922 -33.70 -82.67 -42.92
C LEU A 922 -34.49 -83.95 -43.24
N SER A 923 -34.43 -84.38 -44.50
CA SER A 923 -35.09 -85.61 -44.97
C SER A 923 -34.48 -86.88 -44.37
N ARG A 924 -33.19 -86.86 -44.01
CA ARG A 924 -32.50 -88.00 -43.37
C ARG A 924 -32.69 -88.04 -41.85
N THR A 925 -32.91 -86.89 -41.21
CA THR A 925 -33.13 -86.78 -39.76
C THR A 925 -34.58 -87.11 -39.36
N SER A 926 -35.52 -87.08 -40.31
CA SER A 926 -36.94 -87.39 -40.09
C SER A 926 -37.29 -88.88 -40.27
N SER A 927 -36.34 -89.71 -40.68
CA SER A 927 -36.43 -91.19 -40.75
C SER A 927 -35.71 -91.83 -39.58
#